data_AF-A0A816G5H8-F1
#
_entry.id   AF-A0A816G5H8-F1
#
_cell.length_a   1.000
_cell.length_b   1.000
_cell.length_c   1.000
_cell.angle_alpha   90.00
_cell.angle_beta   90.00
_cell.angle_gamma   90.00
#
_symmetry.space_group_name_H-M   'P 1'
#
loop_
_entity.id
_entity.type
_entity.pdbx_description
1 polymer ?
#
loop_
_entity_poly.entity_id
_entity_poly.type
_entity_poly.pdbx_seq_one_letter_code
_entity_poly.pdbx_strand_id
1 'polypeptide(L)'
;MHKKLCQDKRFERLQHHRIEIPNLLELFQYFILPTRDDMTYAHDLYDYFSRFTDKSNPDLLENITEENSFGVHFVANSSKITKCLRNLQTQVEQDRNAKIQEVRTAKDKYNRLMNSISCLSCTCSSASNETLCRRCRIEEQAEDIIVEIYECPIPSEQASAFAVLFELRMPVEIRYYRDVLWQFINRSRYKPDNRMYEWLRVRPHCERLEPLFTGPKDYKVKLVSSNNSLTQTHTADLCIATAPIEDFLYENSLQIQLTPSRSPKFEDECRMLTPQLEQSDYKHLQYAIQSTESVQNQILADLSQIQTKFKSQQFIEYGSFRSGHRLQWWNLLSILEMDSLPLNEESVATLIIHTILQYGPFSDSVSWCAESHQVLFDDNFVDELILRLNRHLDDCALNWQNEFVLITVTMITMRVLTLCNSSREQKVVDLVLKCRRLGEQWIKLISSAIQTISSTDLTEVEKLRGNIVTIGVACLLTYSVHSNRLHRILSTNDHMLSLLKAMTNVHDNLVSNKKQTSMSEIMKYLLRFTDRILVQIQPTVALFLQQSSYQSLDDFAIIYWSVIRHEEAIDAKWKKRHSNEYDGWYDGQYESTILSIDCLRGRFLVNGMTVGYLPEKIISNELYLRVFDRYIFQVQISDSSNTYIAKYSYHDDGQVLYEFYHDDQYNQLIIYERHLKTNEVFELIPSDCLTIDLPVRFISEYSHWKNTKTNIIEFRAVHFKDPNFLTYKP
;
A
#
# COMPACT_ATOMS: atom_id res chain seq x y z
N MET A 1 3.27 5.97 -20.99
CA MET A 1 2.30 5.88 -22.10
C MET A 1 2.46 7.04 -23.10
N HIS A 2 2.45 8.30 -22.64
CA HIS A 2 2.63 9.48 -23.48
C HIS A 2 3.78 9.36 -24.49
N LYS A 3 5.00 9.01 -24.04
CA LYS A 3 6.17 8.76 -24.93
C LYS A 3 5.89 7.79 -26.08
N LYS A 4 5.12 6.71 -25.86
CA LYS A 4 4.76 5.76 -26.91
C LYS A 4 3.76 6.35 -27.90
N LEU A 5 2.80 7.15 -27.42
CA LEU A 5 1.83 7.84 -28.27
C LEU A 5 2.51 8.91 -29.14
N CYS A 6 3.44 9.68 -28.57
CA CYS A 6 4.24 10.64 -29.33
C CYS A 6 5.07 10.01 -30.45
N GLN A 7 5.41 8.71 -30.36
CA GLN A 7 6.15 7.97 -31.38
C GLN A 7 5.23 7.41 -32.49
N ASP A 8 3.92 7.32 -32.24
CA ASP A 8 2.94 6.94 -33.25
C ASP A 8 2.67 8.15 -34.15
N LYS A 9 2.89 8.00 -35.46
CA LYS A 9 2.65 9.05 -36.46
C LYS A 9 1.22 9.61 -36.42
N ARG A 10 0.23 8.82 -35.97
CA ARG A 10 -1.16 9.28 -35.80
C ARG A 10 -1.30 10.32 -34.70
N PHE A 11 -0.43 10.29 -33.69
CA PHE A 11 -0.53 11.10 -32.46
C PHE A 11 0.72 11.93 -32.18
N GLU A 12 1.64 12.05 -33.15
CA GLU A 12 2.91 12.79 -33.04
C GLU A 12 2.71 14.23 -32.52
N ARG A 13 1.59 14.86 -32.87
CA ARG A 13 1.26 16.22 -32.41
C ARG A 13 1.24 16.35 -30.88
N LEU A 14 0.96 15.28 -30.12
CA LEU A 14 1.03 15.26 -28.66
C LEU A 14 2.34 15.83 -28.09
N GLN A 15 3.45 15.73 -28.85
CA GLN A 15 4.74 16.34 -28.47
C GLN A 15 4.68 17.87 -28.27
N HIS A 16 3.66 18.53 -28.80
CA HIS A 16 3.45 19.97 -28.76
C HIS A 16 2.28 20.37 -27.85
N HIS A 17 1.62 19.42 -27.20
CA HIS A 17 0.53 19.66 -26.25
C HIS A 17 1.07 19.73 -24.83
N ARG A 18 0.47 20.60 -24.02
CA ARG A 18 0.79 20.64 -22.59
C ARG A 18 0.32 19.34 -21.91
N ILE A 19 0.96 19.04 -20.78
CA ILE A 19 0.46 18.05 -19.83
C ILE A 19 0.23 18.78 -18.52
N GLU A 20 -1.01 19.21 -18.29
CA GLU A 20 -1.37 20.00 -17.11
C GLU A 20 -1.90 19.06 -16.01
N ILE A 21 -0.99 18.59 -15.16
CA ILE A 21 -1.35 17.91 -13.92
C ILE A 21 -1.05 18.88 -12.77
N PRO A 22 -2.07 19.37 -12.05
CA PRO A 22 -1.88 20.36 -11.00
C PRO A 22 -0.85 19.91 -9.97
N ASN A 23 0.03 20.85 -9.61
CA ASN A 23 1.11 20.72 -8.64
C ASN A 23 2.10 19.57 -8.90
N LEU A 24 2.09 18.94 -10.08
CA LEU A 24 2.85 17.69 -10.29
C LEU A 24 4.35 17.89 -10.04
N LEU A 25 4.92 18.97 -10.56
CA LEU A 25 6.36 19.26 -10.42
C LEU A 25 6.70 19.52 -8.94
N GLU A 26 5.86 20.27 -8.24
CA GLU A 26 6.00 20.55 -6.81
C GLU A 26 5.79 19.31 -5.93
N LEU A 27 5.07 18.28 -6.41
CA LEU A 27 4.89 17.03 -5.66
C LEU A 27 6.14 16.14 -5.66
N PHE A 28 7.00 16.23 -6.68
CA PHE A 28 8.19 15.37 -6.74
C PHE A 28 9.12 15.56 -5.54
N GLN A 29 9.22 16.78 -4.99
CA GLN A 29 10.02 17.02 -3.78
C GLN A 29 9.46 16.32 -2.53
N TYR A 30 8.19 15.91 -2.53
CA TYR A 30 7.55 15.17 -1.44
C TYR A 30 7.65 13.65 -1.60
N PHE A 31 8.20 13.16 -2.71
CA PHE A 31 8.33 11.72 -2.90
C PHE A 31 9.35 11.11 -1.93
N ILE A 32 8.96 9.97 -1.38
CA ILE A 32 9.82 9.12 -0.54
C ILE A 32 10.49 8.11 -1.46
N LEU A 33 11.79 8.28 -1.70
CA LEU A 33 12.56 7.55 -2.71
C LEU A 33 13.71 6.80 -2.04
N PRO A 34 13.50 5.55 -1.59
CA PRO A 34 14.48 4.82 -0.82
C PRO A 34 15.70 4.38 -1.63
N THR A 35 15.50 4.09 -2.92
CA THR A 35 16.56 3.56 -3.79
C THR A 35 17.11 4.62 -4.73
N ARG A 36 18.34 4.40 -5.22
CA ARG A 36 18.96 5.24 -6.23
C ARG A 36 18.19 5.25 -7.55
N ASP A 37 17.61 4.10 -7.92
CA ASP A 37 16.79 3.98 -9.13
C ASP A 37 15.54 4.83 -9.03
N ASP A 38 14.86 4.81 -7.88
CA ASP A 38 13.68 5.63 -7.65
C ASP A 38 14.01 7.11 -7.76
N MET A 39 15.17 7.54 -7.24
CA MET A 39 15.65 8.92 -7.36
C MET A 39 15.95 9.32 -8.80
N THR A 40 16.67 8.46 -9.54
CA THR A 40 16.99 8.69 -10.95
C THR A 40 15.72 8.72 -11.80
N TYR A 41 14.81 7.79 -11.56
CA TYR A 41 13.53 7.71 -12.28
C TYR A 41 12.63 8.92 -11.97
N ALA A 42 12.58 9.37 -10.71
CA ALA A 42 11.86 10.58 -10.35
C ALA A 42 12.44 11.82 -11.05
N HIS A 43 13.76 11.93 -11.15
CA HIS A 43 14.43 12.99 -11.89
C HIS A 43 14.10 12.94 -13.40
N ASP A 44 14.22 11.76 -14.02
CA ASP A 44 13.86 11.57 -15.43
C ASP A 44 12.40 11.94 -15.72
N LEU A 45 11.49 11.60 -14.80
CA LEU A 45 10.08 11.95 -14.90
C LEU A 45 9.85 13.45 -14.70
N TYR A 46 10.50 14.08 -13.73
CA TYR A 46 10.44 15.53 -13.52
C TYR A 46 10.87 16.28 -14.78
N ASP A 47 12.04 15.93 -15.33
CA ASP A 47 12.56 16.49 -16.57
C ASP A 47 11.65 16.22 -17.77
N TYR A 48 11.01 15.06 -17.79
CA TYR A 48 10.06 14.72 -18.83
C TYR A 48 8.84 15.63 -18.76
N PHE A 49 8.19 15.75 -17.61
CA PHE A 49 6.96 16.54 -17.45
C PHE A 49 7.21 18.05 -17.52
N SER A 50 8.34 18.55 -17.02
CA SER A 50 8.71 19.97 -17.11
C SER A 50 8.78 20.46 -18.56
N ARG A 51 9.26 19.62 -19.47
CA ARG A 51 9.25 19.89 -20.92
C ARG A 51 7.85 20.07 -21.51
N PHE A 52 6.82 19.55 -20.84
CA PHE A 52 5.42 19.63 -21.27
C PHE A 52 4.60 20.69 -20.52
N THR A 53 5.15 21.37 -19.52
CA THR A 53 4.43 22.45 -18.81
C THR A 53 4.21 23.67 -19.72
N ASP A 54 5.25 24.10 -20.44
CA ASP A 54 5.25 25.35 -21.22
C ASP A 54 4.95 25.16 -22.72
N LYS A 55 4.32 24.06 -23.12
CA LYS A 55 3.96 23.84 -24.54
C LYS A 55 2.91 24.85 -25.01
N SER A 56 2.83 25.12 -26.31
CA SER A 56 1.89 26.13 -26.83
C SER A 56 0.45 25.63 -26.92
N ASN A 57 0.24 24.33 -27.15
CA ASN A 57 -1.10 23.79 -27.41
C ASN A 57 -1.76 23.27 -26.12
N PRO A 58 -3.09 23.33 -26.01
CA PRO A 58 -3.82 22.91 -24.81
C PRO A 58 -3.60 21.45 -24.39
N ASP A 59 -3.83 21.14 -23.11
CA ASP A 59 -3.90 19.76 -22.59
C ASP A 59 -5.06 18.97 -23.23
N LEU A 60 -5.09 17.64 -23.05
CA LEU A 60 -6.16 16.78 -23.53
C LEU A 60 -7.46 16.86 -22.72
N LEU A 61 -7.43 17.47 -21.54
CA LEU A 61 -8.55 17.58 -20.60
C LEU A 61 -9.19 18.97 -20.55
N GLU A 62 -8.50 20.00 -21.04
CA GLU A 62 -8.95 21.40 -20.99
C GLU A 62 -8.92 22.06 -22.36
N ASN A 63 -9.74 23.10 -22.54
CA ASN A 63 -9.83 23.89 -23.78
C ASN A 63 -9.97 23.05 -25.07
N ILE A 64 -10.74 21.97 -25.00
CA ILE A 64 -10.89 20.99 -26.09
C ILE A 64 -11.59 21.52 -27.35
N THR A 65 -12.15 22.74 -27.29
CA THR A 65 -12.82 23.42 -28.41
C THR A 65 -11.91 24.41 -29.13
N GLU A 66 -10.69 24.68 -28.63
CA GLU A 66 -9.75 25.58 -29.31
C GLU A 66 -9.22 24.97 -30.61
N GLU A 67 -8.90 25.81 -31.60
CA GLU A 67 -8.35 25.37 -32.89
C GLU A 67 -7.05 24.57 -32.75
N ASN A 68 -6.23 24.92 -31.76
CA ASN A 68 -4.96 24.25 -31.48
C ASN A 68 -5.11 22.99 -30.62
N SER A 69 -6.30 22.69 -30.11
CA SER A 69 -6.56 21.48 -29.32
C SER A 69 -6.31 20.21 -30.13
N PHE A 70 -5.94 19.13 -29.44
CA PHE A 70 -5.53 17.90 -30.11
C PHE A 70 -6.67 17.30 -30.93
N GLY A 71 -7.88 17.27 -30.35
CA GLY A 71 -9.06 16.68 -30.97
C GLY A 71 -9.49 17.41 -32.23
N VAL A 72 -9.53 18.75 -32.20
CA VAL A 72 -9.91 19.59 -33.35
C VAL A 72 -8.93 19.36 -34.51
N HIS A 73 -7.63 19.43 -34.23
CA HIS A 73 -6.61 19.20 -35.26
C HIS A 73 -6.62 17.74 -35.78
N PHE A 74 -6.87 16.76 -34.92
CA PHE A 74 -6.94 15.35 -35.32
C PHE A 74 -8.10 15.11 -36.29
N VAL A 75 -9.27 15.70 -36.03
CA VAL A 75 -10.44 15.60 -36.91
C VAL A 75 -10.23 16.33 -38.23
N ALA A 76 -9.62 17.52 -38.20
CA ALA A 76 -9.31 18.30 -39.39
C ALA A 76 -8.46 17.52 -40.41
N ASN A 77 -7.52 16.69 -39.93
CA ASN A 77 -6.60 15.91 -40.76
C ASN A 77 -7.10 14.48 -41.07
N SER A 78 -8.29 14.09 -40.59
CA SER A 78 -8.83 12.74 -40.76
C SER A 78 -9.97 12.72 -41.76
N SER A 79 -9.68 12.37 -43.02
CA SER A 79 -10.68 12.33 -44.11
C SER A 79 -11.89 11.45 -43.78
N LYS A 80 -11.68 10.34 -43.05
CA LYS A 80 -12.74 9.44 -42.58
C LYS A 80 -13.69 10.13 -41.60
N ILE A 81 -13.14 10.88 -40.64
CA ILE A 81 -13.94 11.57 -39.63
C ILE A 81 -14.60 12.82 -40.23
N THR A 82 -13.90 13.59 -41.07
CA THR A 82 -14.51 14.73 -41.78
C THR A 82 -15.66 14.29 -42.70
N LYS A 83 -15.56 13.13 -43.36
CA LYS A 83 -16.69 12.56 -44.12
C LYS A 83 -17.90 12.25 -43.23
N CYS A 84 -17.66 11.75 -42.02
CA CYS A 84 -18.70 11.53 -41.02
C CYS A 84 -19.41 12.84 -40.65
N LEU A 85 -18.67 13.93 -40.46
CA LEU A 85 -19.25 15.25 -40.18
C LEU A 85 -20.14 15.73 -41.33
N ARG A 86 -19.67 15.63 -42.58
CA ARG A 86 -20.46 16.05 -43.75
C ARG A 86 -21.78 15.28 -43.87
N ASN A 87 -21.74 13.97 -43.62
CA ASN A 87 -22.95 13.15 -43.59
C ASN A 87 -23.91 13.60 -42.48
N LEU A 88 -23.37 13.89 -41.28
CA LEU A 88 -24.17 14.40 -40.18
C LEU A 88 -24.79 15.78 -40.50
N GLN A 89 -24.02 16.70 -41.07
CA GLN A 89 -24.50 18.01 -41.50
C GLN A 89 -25.59 17.91 -42.58
N THR A 90 -25.45 16.97 -43.52
CA THR A 90 -26.49 16.69 -44.53
C THR A 90 -27.78 16.20 -43.87
N GLN A 91 -27.67 15.30 -42.89
CA GLN A 91 -28.82 14.81 -42.12
C GLN A 91 -29.47 15.93 -41.30
N VAL A 92 -28.67 16.78 -40.65
CA VAL A 92 -29.15 17.95 -39.90
C VAL A 92 -29.97 18.88 -40.80
N GLU A 93 -29.51 19.13 -42.02
CA GLU A 93 -30.26 19.98 -42.97
C GLU A 93 -31.57 19.31 -43.41
N GLN A 94 -31.58 18.00 -43.61
CA GLN A 94 -32.82 17.25 -43.89
C GLN A 94 -33.80 17.32 -42.72
N ASP A 95 -33.32 17.15 -41.49
CA ASP A 95 -34.14 17.19 -40.28
C ASP A 95 -34.72 18.59 -40.04
N ARG A 96 -33.93 19.65 -40.25
CA ARG A 96 -34.41 21.05 -40.19
C ARG A 96 -35.52 21.30 -41.21
N ASN A 97 -35.33 20.86 -42.45
CA ASN A 97 -36.34 21.01 -43.50
C ASN A 97 -37.61 20.20 -43.18
N ALA A 98 -37.47 19.00 -42.62
CA ALA A 98 -38.61 18.20 -42.15
C ALA A 98 -39.39 18.91 -41.04
N LYS A 99 -38.69 19.49 -40.05
CA LYS A 99 -39.32 20.27 -38.97
C LYS A 99 -40.05 21.51 -39.51
N ILE A 100 -39.48 22.21 -40.49
CA ILE A 100 -40.15 23.34 -41.15
C ILE A 100 -41.49 22.90 -41.77
N GLN A 101 -41.53 21.75 -42.44
CA GLN A 101 -42.76 21.22 -43.04
C GLN A 101 -43.78 20.76 -41.98
N GLU A 102 -43.30 20.16 -40.90
CA GLU A 102 -44.13 19.78 -39.75
C GLU A 102 -44.83 21.01 -39.14
N VAL A 103 -44.07 22.08 -38.84
CA VAL A 103 -44.60 23.33 -38.29
C VAL A 103 -45.57 23.99 -39.26
N ARG A 104 -45.27 24.04 -40.57
CA ARG A 104 -46.20 24.57 -41.58
C ARG A 104 -47.51 23.79 -41.62
N THR A 105 -47.44 22.47 -41.60
CA THR A 105 -48.61 21.60 -41.61
C THR A 105 -49.46 21.80 -40.34
N ALA A 106 -48.81 21.94 -39.18
CA ALA A 106 -49.47 22.23 -37.91
C ALA A 106 -50.15 23.60 -37.91
N LYS A 107 -49.48 24.65 -38.42
CA LYS A 107 -50.07 25.98 -38.59
C LYS A 107 -51.25 25.99 -39.55
N ASP A 108 -51.14 25.30 -40.68
CA ASP A 108 -52.25 25.18 -41.64
C ASP A 108 -53.45 24.46 -41.01
N LYS A 109 -53.20 23.39 -40.24
CA LYS A 109 -54.24 22.69 -39.47
C LYS A 109 -54.89 23.63 -38.45
N TYR A 110 -54.11 24.36 -37.67
CA TYR A 110 -54.60 25.34 -36.70
C TYR A 110 -55.47 26.40 -37.39
N ASN A 111 -55.01 27.01 -38.49
CA ASN A 111 -55.76 28.00 -39.25
C ASN A 111 -57.09 27.44 -39.80
N ARG A 112 -57.12 26.18 -40.27
CA ARG A 112 -58.36 25.52 -40.70
C ARG A 112 -59.35 25.30 -39.55
N LEU A 113 -58.86 24.91 -38.37
CA LEU A 113 -59.70 24.76 -37.18
C LEU A 113 -60.26 26.12 -36.74
N MET A 114 -59.43 27.17 -36.70
CA MET A 114 -59.85 28.54 -36.36
C MET A 114 -60.87 29.11 -37.36
N ASN A 115 -60.68 28.88 -38.67
CA ASN A 115 -61.66 29.24 -39.69
C ASN A 115 -62.97 28.47 -39.55
N SER A 116 -62.93 27.23 -39.04
CA SER A 116 -64.15 26.45 -38.77
C SER A 116 -64.87 26.95 -37.51
N ILE A 117 -64.11 27.38 -36.48
CA ILE A 117 -64.63 27.98 -35.25
C ILE A 117 -65.35 29.30 -35.54
N SER A 118 -64.81 30.13 -36.44
CA SER A 118 -65.42 31.44 -36.76
C SER A 118 -66.82 31.30 -37.38
N CYS A 119 -67.15 30.16 -37.98
CA CYS A 119 -68.47 29.83 -38.52
C CYS A 119 -69.42 29.12 -37.53
N LEU A 120 -69.02 28.92 -36.27
CA LEU A 120 -69.79 28.18 -35.26
C LEU A 120 -70.12 29.06 -34.04
N SER A 121 -71.36 28.99 -33.55
CA SER A 121 -71.77 29.59 -32.27
C SER A 121 -71.61 28.60 -31.12
N CYS A 122 -71.15 29.09 -29.97
CA CYS A 122 -71.05 28.27 -28.75
C CYS A 122 -72.46 28.06 -28.17
N THR A 123 -72.82 26.81 -27.88
CA THR A 123 -74.10 26.44 -27.23
C THR A 123 -73.93 26.01 -25.77
N CYS A 124 -72.72 26.08 -25.21
CA CYS A 124 -72.45 25.71 -23.82
C CYS A 124 -73.02 26.77 -22.86
N SER A 125 -73.85 26.32 -21.90
CA SER A 125 -74.31 27.14 -20.77
C SER A 125 -73.39 26.89 -19.57
N SER A 126 -73.11 27.92 -18.76
CA SER A 126 -72.13 27.92 -17.66
C SER A 126 -72.41 26.95 -16.49
N ALA A 127 -73.37 26.05 -16.61
CA ALA A 127 -73.86 25.22 -15.51
C ALA A 127 -74.46 23.88 -15.98
N SER A 128 -73.67 23.00 -16.60
CA SER A 128 -73.82 21.53 -16.48
C SER A 128 -72.73 20.80 -17.29
N ASN A 129 -71.98 19.94 -16.61
CA ASN A 129 -70.96 19.05 -17.18
C ASN A 129 -71.56 18.00 -18.11
N GLU A 130 -70.89 17.74 -19.24
CA GLU A 130 -70.30 16.44 -19.64
C GLU A 130 -70.10 16.29 -21.16
N THR A 131 -70.60 17.20 -22.00
CA THR A 131 -70.29 17.19 -23.44
C THR A 131 -69.96 18.57 -23.98
N LEU A 132 -68.69 18.83 -24.27
CA LEU A 132 -68.23 20.02 -25.00
C LEU A 132 -69.01 20.17 -26.31
N CYS A 133 -69.55 21.36 -26.57
CA CYS A 133 -70.21 21.64 -27.84
C CYS A 133 -69.19 21.53 -29.00
N ARG A 134 -69.69 21.42 -30.24
CA ARG A 134 -68.84 21.25 -31.42
C ARG A 134 -67.76 22.34 -31.54
N ARG A 135 -68.07 23.58 -31.18
CA ARG A 135 -67.12 24.67 -31.18
C ARG A 135 -66.01 24.45 -30.14
N CYS A 136 -66.37 24.22 -28.87
CA CYS A 136 -65.39 24.01 -27.80
C CYS A 136 -64.51 22.77 -28.03
N ARG A 137 -65.04 21.71 -28.67
CA ARG A 137 -64.23 20.55 -29.09
C ARG A 137 -63.20 20.90 -30.16
N ILE A 138 -63.54 21.79 -31.09
CA ILE A 138 -62.61 22.22 -32.15
C ILE A 138 -61.59 23.22 -31.57
N GLU A 139 -61.98 24.04 -30.59
CA GLU A 139 -61.06 24.90 -29.82
C GLU A 139 -60.05 24.05 -29.03
N GLU A 140 -60.50 23.04 -28.28
CA GLU A 140 -59.64 22.07 -27.59
C GLU A 140 -58.69 21.35 -28.58
N GLN A 141 -59.21 20.89 -29.73
CA GLN A 141 -58.38 20.30 -30.78
C GLN A 141 -57.34 21.25 -31.41
N ALA A 142 -57.57 22.57 -31.35
CA ALA A 142 -56.62 23.56 -31.84
C ALA A 142 -55.57 23.89 -30.77
N GLU A 143 -55.97 23.94 -29.50
CA GLU A 143 -55.09 24.10 -28.33
C GLU A 143 -54.18 22.88 -28.12
N ASP A 144 -54.67 21.67 -28.44
CA ASP A 144 -53.92 20.41 -28.37
C ASP A 144 -52.87 20.23 -29.49
N ILE A 145 -52.74 21.18 -30.43
CA ILE A 145 -51.70 21.12 -31.46
C ILE A 145 -50.37 21.54 -30.84
N ILE A 146 -49.59 20.55 -30.43
CA ILE A 146 -48.25 20.72 -29.89
C ILE A 146 -47.23 20.27 -30.95
N VAL A 147 -46.22 21.11 -31.20
CA VAL A 147 -45.06 20.78 -32.02
C VAL A 147 -43.82 21.02 -31.21
N GLU A 148 -43.05 19.95 -30.97
CA GLU A 148 -41.78 20.05 -30.25
C GLU A 148 -40.75 20.83 -31.07
N ILE A 149 -39.94 21.65 -30.38
CA ILE A 149 -38.82 22.35 -31.00
C ILE A 149 -37.77 21.36 -31.51
N TYR A 150 -37.09 21.73 -32.59
CA TYR A 150 -35.91 21.03 -33.06
C TYR A 150 -34.66 21.69 -32.49
N GLU A 151 -33.78 20.89 -31.90
CA GLU A 151 -32.46 21.32 -31.46
C GLU A 151 -31.38 20.56 -32.23
N CYS A 152 -30.41 21.28 -32.80
CA CYS A 152 -29.34 20.67 -33.58
C CYS A 152 -28.47 19.73 -32.71
N PRO A 153 -28.20 18.48 -33.15
CA PRO A 153 -27.43 17.50 -32.35
C PRO A 153 -25.94 17.82 -32.23
N ILE A 154 -25.42 18.74 -33.03
CA ILE A 154 -24.01 19.14 -33.02
C ILE A 154 -23.90 20.68 -33.09
N PRO A 155 -22.90 21.29 -32.43
CA PRO A 155 -22.65 22.73 -32.54
C PRO A 155 -22.43 23.20 -33.98
N SER A 156 -22.83 24.44 -34.28
CA SER A 156 -22.66 25.06 -35.60
C SER A 156 -21.24 25.57 -35.83
N GLU A 157 -20.54 25.97 -34.77
CA GLU A 157 -19.13 26.36 -34.84
C GLU A 157 -18.25 25.15 -35.17
N GLN A 158 -17.35 25.32 -36.13
CA GLN A 158 -16.55 24.23 -36.69
C GLN A 158 -15.63 23.56 -35.66
N ALA A 159 -14.92 24.33 -34.84
CA ALA A 159 -13.99 23.79 -33.84
C ALA A 159 -14.75 23.00 -32.76
N SER A 160 -15.86 23.56 -32.27
CA SER A 160 -16.81 22.90 -31.37
C SER A 160 -17.38 21.60 -31.94
N ALA A 161 -17.80 21.59 -33.21
CA ALA A 161 -18.26 20.38 -33.89
C ALA A 161 -17.15 19.31 -34.02
N PHE A 162 -15.93 19.73 -34.32
CA PHE A 162 -14.78 18.84 -34.41
C PHE A 162 -14.43 18.24 -33.03
N ALA A 163 -14.51 19.02 -31.96
CA ALA A 163 -14.30 18.54 -30.59
C ALA A 163 -15.30 17.44 -30.22
N VAL A 164 -16.61 17.68 -30.43
CA VAL A 164 -17.66 16.67 -30.19
C VAL A 164 -17.42 15.41 -31.02
N LEU A 165 -17.08 15.58 -32.30
CA LEU A 165 -16.86 14.44 -33.18
C LEU A 165 -15.60 13.64 -32.81
N PHE A 166 -14.56 14.31 -32.32
CA PHE A 166 -13.38 13.66 -31.76
C PHE A 166 -13.75 12.79 -30.55
N GLU A 167 -14.58 13.28 -29.63
CA GLU A 167 -15.05 12.52 -28.46
C GLU A 167 -15.79 11.23 -28.84
N LEU A 168 -16.64 11.32 -29.86
CA LEU A 168 -17.41 10.19 -30.38
C LEU A 168 -16.52 9.19 -31.11
N ARG A 169 -15.51 9.66 -31.84
CA ARG A 169 -14.64 8.84 -32.71
C ARG A 169 -13.22 8.67 -32.18
N MET A 170 -13.00 8.88 -30.88
CA MET A 170 -11.66 8.93 -30.30
C MET A 170 -10.94 7.59 -30.45
N PRO A 171 -9.67 7.59 -30.93
CA PRO A 171 -8.82 6.41 -30.89
C PRO A 171 -8.71 5.85 -29.46
N VAL A 172 -8.78 4.53 -29.33
CA VAL A 172 -8.83 3.87 -28.01
C VAL A 172 -7.59 4.16 -27.17
N GLU A 173 -6.44 4.34 -27.81
CA GLU A 173 -5.16 4.63 -27.17
C GLU A 173 -5.15 6.02 -26.51
N ILE A 174 -5.74 7.01 -27.18
CA ILE A 174 -5.91 8.37 -26.62
C ILE A 174 -6.95 8.35 -25.49
N ARG A 175 -8.02 7.56 -25.63
CA ARG A 175 -9.03 7.40 -24.58
C ARG A 175 -8.41 6.88 -23.28
N TYR A 176 -7.62 5.81 -23.35
CA TYR A 176 -6.90 5.29 -22.19
C TYR A 176 -5.92 6.32 -21.61
N TYR A 177 -5.24 7.09 -22.46
CA TYR A 177 -4.35 8.14 -22.00
C TYR A 177 -5.04 9.26 -21.26
N ARG A 178 -6.17 9.72 -21.79
CA ARG A 178 -6.97 10.73 -21.14
C ARG A 178 -7.54 10.26 -19.82
N ASP A 179 -8.00 9.01 -19.74
CA ASP A 179 -8.48 8.42 -18.48
C ASP A 179 -7.37 8.34 -17.42
N VAL A 180 -6.13 8.03 -17.82
CA VAL A 180 -4.97 8.05 -16.90
C VAL A 180 -4.69 9.46 -16.41
N LEU A 181 -4.63 10.47 -17.29
CA LEU A 181 -4.44 11.87 -16.89
C LEU A 181 -5.52 12.32 -15.92
N TRP A 182 -6.78 12.03 -16.22
CA TRP A 182 -7.91 12.39 -15.38
C TRP A 182 -7.84 11.74 -14.00
N GLN A 183 -7.41 10.47 -13.91
CA GLN A 183 -7.17 9.80 -12.62
C GLN A 183 -6.03 10.45 -11.82
N PHE A 184 -4.97 10.90 -12.50
CA PHE A 184 -3.88 11.63 -11.86
C PHE A 184 -4.30 13.02 -11.35
N ILE A 185 -5.27 13.67 -11.97
CA ILE A 185 -5.80 14.93 -11.45
C ILE A 185 -6.80 14.66 -10.31
N ASN A 186 -7.66 13.65 -10.45
CA ASN A 186 -8.70 13.29 -9.49
C ASN A 186 -8.24 12.17 -8.53
N ARG A 187 -7.03 12.27 -7.97
CA ARG A 187 -6.46 11.25 -7.05
C ARG A 187 -7.39 10.90 -5.88
N SER A 188 -8.26 11.84 -5.49
CA SER A 188 -9.32 11.65 -4.50
C SER A 188 -10.64 11.20 -5.15
N ARG A 189 -11.48 10.44 -4.43
CA ARG A 189 -12.80 10.02 -4.94
C ARG A 189 -13.71 11.23 -5.16
N TYR A 190 -13.62 11.83 -6.34
CA TYR A 190 -14.43 12.97 -6.73
C TYR A 190 -15.90 12.57 -6.90
N LYS A 191 -16.79 13.36 -6.31
CA LYS A 191 -18.21 13.39 -6.65
C LYS A 191 -18.52 14.79 -7.19
N PRO A 192 -19.13 14.91 -8.38
CA PRO A 192 -19.49 16.21 -8.90
C PRO A 192 -20.53 16.88 -8.00
N ASP A 193 -20.27 18.13 -7.61
CA ASP A 193 -21.17 18.94 -6.78
C ASP A 193 -22.44 19.35 -7.56
N ASN A 194 -22.35 19.42 -8.90
CA ASN A 194 -23.46 19.80 -9.78
C ASN A 194 -23.89 18.64 -10.69
N ARG A 195 -25.19 18.60 -11.00
CA ARG A 195 -25.75 17.67 -11.98
C ARG A 195 -25.22 18.01 -13.37
N MET A 196 -24.39 17.12 -13.92
CA MET A 196 -23.90 17.18 -15.30
C MET A 196 -24.69 16.22 -16.17
N TYR A 197 -24.98 16.62 -17.41
CA TYR A 197 -25.71 15.83 -18.38
C TYR A 197 -24.74 15.18 -19.38
N GLU A 198 -24.65 13.85 -19.37
CA GLU A 198 -23.84 13.11 -20.36
C GLU A 198 -24.48 13.21 -21.75
N TRP A 199 -23.78 13.73 -22.76
CA TRP A 199 -24.36 14.01 -24.09
C TRP A 199 -25.01 12.77 -24.72
N LEU A 200 -24.39 11.60 -24.57
CA LEU A 200 -24.91 10.32 -25.07
C LEU A 200 -26.15 9.79 -24.30
N ARG A 201 -26.64 10.53 -23.30
CA ARG A 201 -27.84 10.21 -22.52
C ARG A 201 -28.91 11.30 -22.59
N VAL A 202 -28.62 12.45 -23.20
CA VAL A 202 -29.58 13.55 -23.36
C VAL A 202 -30.40 13.32 -24.62
N ARG A 203 -31.73 13.20 -24.49
CA ARG A 203 -32.64 13.18 -25.64
C ARG A 203 -32.94 14.61 -26.13
N PRO A 204 -33.14 14.83 -27.44
CA PRO A 204 -33.04 13.86 -28.53
C PRO A 204 -31.60 13.61 -29.03
N HIS A 205 -30.61 14.36 -28.53
CA HIS A 205 -29.20 14.32 -28.97
C HIS A 205 -28.62 12.90 -29.05
N CYS A 206 -28.88 12.05 -28.05
CA CYS A 206 -28.36 10.69 -27.99
C CYS A 206 -28.78 9.83 -29.19
N GLU A 207 -29.96 10.04 -29.76
CA GLU A 207 -30.48 9.26 -30.89
C GLU A 207 -29.65 9.47 -32.16
N ARG A 208 -29.12 10.68 -32.34
CA ARG A 208 -28.25 11.03 -33.47
C ARG A 208 -26.76 10.76 -33.19
N LEU A 209 -26.32 10.93 -31.94
CA LEU A 209 -24.90 10.85 -31.58
C LEU A 209 -24.43 9.44 -31.18
N GLU A 210 -25.25 8.62 -30.52
CA GLU A 210 -24.85 7.26 -30.10
C GLU A 210 -24.39 6.36 -31.26
N PRO A 211 -25.05 6.37 -32.45
CA PRO A 211 -24.59 5.58 -33.60
C PRO A 211 -23.19 5.98 -34.11
N LEU A 212 -22.73 7.20 -33.78
CA LEU A 212 -21.40 7.69 -34.16
C LEU A 212 -20.32 7.27 -33.17
N PHE A 213 -20.68 6.88 -31.94
CA PHE A 213 -19.73 6.53 -30.91
C PHE A 213 -18.93 5.27 -31.25
N THR A 214 -17.61 5.33 -31.06
CA THR A 214 -16.70 4.19 -31.21
C THR A 214 -15.81 4.04 -29.99
N GLY A 215 -15.73 2.83 -29.45
CA GLY A 215 -14.86 2.48 -28.33
C GLY A 215 -15.60 1.76 -27.20
N PRO A 216 -14.90 1.46 -26.09
CA PRO A 216 -15.51 0.88 -24.91
C PRO A 216 -16.50 1.87 -24.28
N LYS A 217 -17.62 1.38 -23.74
CA LYS A 217 -18.61 2.20 -23.00
C LYS A 217 -18.21 2.49 -21.55
N ASP A 218 -17.25 1.74 -20.99
CA ASP A 218 -16.71 1.96 -19.64
C ASP A 218 -15.41 2.78 -19.70
N TYR A 219 -15.57 4.11 -19.72
CA TYR A 219 -14.48 5.08 -19.74
C TYR A 219 -14.76 6.21 -18.75
N LYS A 220 -13.72 6.84 -18.20
CA LYS A 220 -13.84 7.82 -17.10
C LYS A 220 -14.18 9.22 -17.59
N VAL A 221 -13.52 9.67 -18.66
CA VAL A 221 -13.69 11.03 -19.18
C VAL A 221 -14.74 11.07 -20.28
N LYS A 222 -15.89 11.67 -19.99
CA LYS A 222 -17.06 11.75 -20.87
C LYS A 222 -17.31 13.17 -21.34
N LEU A 223 -17.93 13.29 -22.52
CA LEU A 223 -18.51 14.54 -22.98
C LEU A 223 -19.81 14.80 -22.20
N VAL A 224 -19.82 15.90 -21.46
CA VAL A 224 -20.91 16.32 -20.57
C VAL A 224 -21.29 17.78 -20.86
N SER A 225 -22.44 18.20 -20.34
CA SER A 225 -22.93 19.57 -20.38
C SER A 225 -23.48 19.98 -19.02
N SER A 226 -23.23 21.23 -18.64
CA SER A 226 -23.86 21.92 -17.51
C SER A 226 -25.33 22.25 -17.79
N ASN A 227 -25.67 22.53 -19.05
CA ASN A 227 -27.03 22.79 -19.50
C ASN A 227 -27.71 21.49 -19.97
N ASN A 228 -29.02 21.40 -19.80
CA ASN A 228 -29.81 20.36 -20.45
C ASN A 228 -30.21 20.79 -21.88
N SER A 229 -30.75 19.86 -22.66
CA SER A 229 -31.36 20.18 -23.97
C SER A 229 -32.54 21.12 -23.79
N LEU A 230 -32.67 22.11 -24.70
CA LEU A 230 -33.81 23.02 -24.71
C LEU A 230 -35.14 22.27 -24.89
N THR A 231 -35.13 21.13 -25.60
CA THR A 231 -36.30 20.26 -25.78
C THR A 231 -36.88 19.73 -24.46
N GLN A 232 -36.08 19.73 -23.38
CA GLN A 232 -36.48 19.24 -22.05
C GLN A 232 -36.74 20.38 -21.06
N THR A 233 -36.81 21.62 -21.54
CA THR A 233 -37.03 22.82 -20.71
C THR A 233 -38.34 23.50 -21.09
N HIS A 234 -38.89 24.32 -20.18
CA HIS A 234 -40.15 25.06 -20.41
C HIS A 234 -40.10 26.01 -21.62
N THR A 235 -38.92 26.34 -22.15
CA THR A 235 -38.76 27.07 -23.40
C THR A 235 -39.19 26.27 -24.65
N ALA A 236 -39.53 24.99 -24.52
CA ALA A 236 -40.08 24.16 -25.59
C ALA A 236 -41.59 24.35 -25.82
N ASP A 237 -42.31 25.02 -24.90
CA ASP A 237 -43.76 25.19 -24.96
C ASP A 237 -44.14 26.40 -25.84
N LEU A 238 -44.02 26.25 -27.15
CA LEU A 238 -44.37 27.29 -28.12
C LEU A 238 -45.84 27.22 -28.55
N CYS A 239 -46.54 28.36 -28.50
CA CYS A 239 -47.89 28.47 -29.02
C CYS A 239 -47.87 28.51 -30.55
N ILE A 240 -48.42 27.47 -31.20
CA ILE A 240 -48.45 27.33 -32.67
C ILE A 240 -49.14 28.51 -33.37
N ALA A 241 -50.07 29.17 -32.68
CA ALA A 241 -50.84 30.31 -33.20
C ALA A 241 -49.97 31.55 -33.44
N THR A 242 -49.02 31.82 -32.56
CA THR A 242 -48.28 33.09 -32.52
C THR A 242 -46.79 32.93 -32.83
N ALA A 243 -46.19 31.78 -32.51
CA ALA A 243 -44.76 31.57 -32.67
C ALA A 243 -44.36 31.52 -34.17
N PRO A 244 -43.40 32.32 -34.64
CA PRO A 244 -42.84 32.20 -36.00
C PRO A 244 -42.16 30.83 -36.21
N ILE A 245 -41.93 30.43 -37.47
CA ILE A 245 -41.37 29.09 -37.78
C ILE A 245 -39.93 28.98 -37.26
N GLU A 246 -39.20 30.08 -37.31
CA GLU A 246 -37.81 30.21 -36.86
C GLU A 246 -37.66 29.85 -35.37
N ASP A 247 -38.66 30.14 -34.55
CA ASP A 247 -38.65 29.84 -33.10
C ASP A 247 -38.71 28.32 -32.82
N PHE A 248 -39.07 27.48 -33.79
CA PHE A 248 -39.03 26.02 -33.63
C PHE A 248 -37.67 25.40 -33.97
N LEU A 249 -36.67 26.20 -34.37
CA LEU A 249 -35.38 25.73 -34.84
C LEU A 249 -34.24 26.33 -34.00
N TYR A 250 -33.65 25.53 -33.13
CA TYR A 250 -32.54 25.92 -32.28
C TYR A 250 -31.22 25.26 -32.69
N GLU A 251 -30.14 26.03 -32.54
CA GLU A 251 -28.79 25.48 -32.52
C GLU A 251 -28.55 24.69 -31.22
N ASN A 252 -27.48 23.89 -31.20
CA ASN A 252 -27.12 23.07 -30.05
C ASN A 252 -26.95 23.92 -28.78
N SER A 253 -27.70 23.61 -27.71
CA SER A 253 -27.65 24.34 -26.44
C SER A 253 -26.75 23.68 -25.39
N LEU A 254 -26.22 22.49 -25.70
CA LEU A 254 -25.34 21.75 -24.81
C LEU A 254 -23.96 22.41 -24.78
N GLN A 255 -23.46 22.66 -23.57
CA GLN A 255 -22.10 23.16 -23.41
C GLN A 255 -21.12 22.00 -23.57
N ILE A 256 -20.06 22.20 -24.36
CA ILE A 256 -19.02 21.20 -24.56
C ILE A 256 -18.09 21.21 -23.35
N GLN A 257 -18.21 20.20 -22.51
CA GLN A 257 -17.36 20.00 -21.35
C GLN A 257 -16.94 18.54 -21.22
N LEU A 258 -15.82 18.27 -20.56
CA LEU A 258 -15.45 16.92 -20.16
C LEU A 258 -15.93 16.66 -18.71
N THR A 259 -16.01 15.37 -18.33
CA THR A 259 -16.25 14.99 -16.93
C THR A 259 -15.37 15.84 -16.02
N PRO A 260 -15.94 16.60 -15.08
CA PRO A 260 -15.18 17.60 -14.35
C PRO A 260 -14.00 16.95 -13.60
N SER A 261 -12.89 17.66 -13.62
CA SER A 261 -11.71 17.41 -12.79
C SER A 261 -11.76 18.29 -11.55
N ARG A 262 -11.42 17.72 -10.39
CA ARG A 262 -11.16 18.47 -9.17
C ARG A 262 -9.85 17.95 -8.59
N SER A 263 -8.79 18.73 -8.81
CA SER A 263 -7.55 18.49 -8.09
C SER A 263 -7.79 18.64 -6.58
N PRO A 264 -7.21 17.75 -5.76
CA PRO A 264 -7.08 18.02 -4.34
C PRO A 264 -6.31 19.33 -4.12
N LYS A 265 -6.54 19.99 -2.97
CA LYS A 265 -5.71 21.13 -2.58
C LYS A 265 -4.28 20.65 -2.39
N PHE A 266 -3.31 21.47 -2.76
CA PHE A 266 -1.90 21.08 -2.67
C PHE A 266 -1.52 20.61 -1.27
N GLU A 267 -2.02 21.28 -0.22
CA GLU A 267 -1.76 20.90 1.17
C GLU A 267 -2.31 19.50 1.50
N ASP A 268 -3.48 19.14 0.95
CA ASP A 268 -4.05 17.79 1.11
C ASP A 268 -3.17 16.74 0.41
N GLU A 269 -2.59 17.08 -0.74
CA GLU A 269 -1.68 16.20 -1.49
C GLU A 269 -0.36 15.98 -0.75
N CYS A 270 0.27 17.06 -0.28
CA CYS A 270 1.47 16.98 0.54
C CYS A 270 1.18 16.14 1.80
N ARG A 271 0.01 16.32 2.43
CA ARG A 271 -0.40 15.51 3.59
C ARG A 271 -0.52 14.02 3.26
N MET A 272 -0.92 13.63 2.05
CA MET A 272 -0.97 12.21 1.64
C MET A 272 0.43 11.59 1.48
N LEU A 273 1.44 12.41 1.14
CA LEU A 273 2.82 11.98 0.92
C LEU A 273 3.69 12.10 2.18
N THR A 274 3.18 12.78 3.21
CA THR A 274 3.89 13.03 4.47
C THR A 274 3.31 12.17 5.60
N PRO A 275 4.15 11.49 6.41
CA PRO A 275 3.69 10.77 7.60
C PRO A 275 2.94 11.67 8.57
N GLN A 276 1.87 11.15 9.17
CA GLN A 276 1.06 11.86 10.15
C GLN A 276 1.46 11.42 11.56
N LEU A 277 1.72 12.40 12.43
CA LEU A 277 2.11 12.16 13.82
C LEU A 277 0.89 11.83 14.66
N GLU A 278 0.89 10.63 15.25
CA GLU A 278 -0.20 10.15 16.10
C GLU A 278 0.02 10.44 17.59
N GLN A 279 1.28 10.52 18.02
CA GLN A 279 1.64 10.77 19.41
C GLN A 279 1.20 12.19 19.83
N SER A 280 0.42 12.29 20.91
CA SER A 280 -0.16 13.55 21.39
C SER A 280 0.88 14.65 21.56
N ASP A 281 2.04 14.27 22.08
CA ASP A 281 3.11 15.18 22.43
C ASP A 281 3.77 15.74 21.16
N TYR A 282 3.81 14.99 20.05
CA TYR A 282 4.42 15.43 18.80
C TYR A 282 3.43 15.99 17.77
N LYS A 283 2.12 15.79 17.96
CA LYS A 283 1.09 16.15 16.98
C LYS A 283 1.11 17.63 16.57
N HIS A 284 1.43 18.54 17.49
CA HIS A 284 1.54 19.97 17.20
C HIS A 284 2.81 20.35 16.44
N LEU A 285 3.79 19.44 16.35
CA LEU A 285 5.02 19.58 15.59
C LEU A 285 4.91 19.02 14.16
N GLN A 286 3.70 18.69 13.69
CA GLN A 286 3.50 18.15 12.34
C GLN A 286 4.10 19.04 11.23
N TYR A 287 4.13 20.36 11.43
CA TYR A 287 4.75 21.29 10.49
C TYR A 287 6.23 20.97 10.24
N ALA A 288 6.95 20.49 11.26
CA ALA A 288 8.38 20.18 11.20
C ALA A 288 8.67 18.96 10.32
N ILE A 289 7.67 18.11 10.07
CA ILE A 289 7.75 17.02 9.08
C ILE A 289 7.25 17.51 7.72
N GLN A 290 6.22 18.34 7.67
CA GLN A 290 5.56 18.75 6.42
C GLN A 290 6.40 19.66 5.53
N SER A 291 7.28 20.47 6.10
CA SER A 291 8.03 21.47 5.34
C SER A 291 9.46 21.61 5.86
N THR A 292 10.35 22.09 4.99
CA THR A 292 11.70 22.53 5.32
C THR A 292 11.82 24.06 5.45
N GLU A 293 10.71 24.78 5.27
CA GLU A 293 10.66 26.26 5.26
C GLU A 293 10.55 26.87 6.66
N SER A 294 10.36 26.05 7.70
CA SER A 294 10.27 26.53 9.08
C SER A 294 11.55 27.26 9.50
N VAL A 295 11.38 28.41 10.18
CA VAL A 295 12.50 29.20 10.70
C VAL A 295 12.65 28.92 12.19
N GLN A 296 13.87 28.58 12.62
CA GLN A 296 14.20 28.26 14.01
C GLN A 296 13.72 29.32 15.02
N ASN A 297 13.76 30.60 14.66
CA ASN A 297 13.30 31.69 15.52
C ASN A 297 11.81 31.59 15.88
N GLN A 298 10.98 31.10 14.96
CA GLN A 298 9.55 30.90 15.23
C GLN A 298 9.36 29.82 16.30
N ILE A 299 10.13 28.75 16.21
CA ILE A 299 10.10 27.62 17.15
C ILE A 299 10.51 28.07 18.55
N LEU A 300 11.53 28.93 18.65
CA LEU A 300 11.96 29.52 19.91
C LEU A 300 10.89 30.44 20.51
N ALA A 301 10.14 31.18 19.70
CA ALA A 301 9.02 32.00 20.18
C ALA A 301 7.86 31.14 20.72
N ASP A 302 7.57 30.04 20.03
CA ASP A 302 6.47 29.13 20.35
C ASP A 302 6.72 28.32 21.64
N LEU A 303 7.97 28.21 22.11
CA LEU A 303 8.32 27.59 23.42
C LEU A 303 7.47 28.13 24.58
N SER A 304 7.13 29.42 24.54
CA SER A 304 6.35 30.07 25.59
C SER A 304 4.88 29.64 25.62
N GLN A 305 4.37 29.09 24.52
CA GLN A 305 2.96 28.79 24.31
C GLN A 305 2.62 27.33 24.59
N ILE A 306 3.61 26.51 24.95
CA ILE A 306 3.52 25.06 24.87
C ILE A 306 3.57 24.42 26.26
N GLN A 307 2.55 23.64 26.58
CA GLN A 307 2.48 22.76 27.74
C GLN A 307 2.90 21.34 27.33
N THR A 308 4.19 21.12 27.10
CA THR A 308 4.70 19.79 26.72
C THR A 308 5.33 19.04 27.87
N LYS A 309 5.33 17.71 27.74
CA LYS A 309 5.98 16.79 28.68
C LYS A 309 7.48 16.59 28.42
N PHE A 310 7.97 16.99 27.24
CA PHE A 310 9.38 16.85 26.86
C PHE A 310 10.24 18.05 27.29
N LYS A 311 11.55 17.82 27.37
CA LYS A 311 12.54 18.86 27.68
C LYS A 311 12.50 19.96 26.60
N SER A 312 12.73 21.21 26.97
CA SER A 312 12.74 22.34 26.02
C SER A 312 13.72 22.13 24.87
N GLN A 313 14.88 21.51 25.13
CA GLN A 313 15.85 21.18 24.10
C GLN A 313 15.28 20.19 23.06
N GLN A 314 14.59 19.13 23.49
CA GLN A 314 13.97 18.14 22.60
C GLN A 314 12.92 18.80 21.68
N PHE A 315 12.14 19.74 22.20
CA PHE A 315 11.19 20.52 21.39
C PHE A 315 11.88 21.33 20.29
N ILE A 316 12.91 22.09 20.67
CA ILE A 316 13.64 22.97 19.75
C ILE A 316 14.29 22.14 18.64
N GLU A 317 14.98 21.07 19.02
CA GLU A 317 15.70 20.19 18.09
C GLU A 317 14.74 19.48 17.14
N TYR A 318 13.62 18.96 17.64
CA TYR A 318 12.63 18.30 16.80
C TYR A 318 11.99 19.28 15.81
N GLY A 319 11.53 20.43 16.31
CA GLY A 319 10.91 21.45 15.47
C GLY A 319 11.88 21.99 14.42
N SER A 320 13.16 22.15 14.79
CA SER A 320 14.17 22.80 13.95
C SER A 320 14.92 21.84 13.03
N PHE A 321 14.72 20.53 13.20
CA PHE A 321 15.48 19.49 12.51
C PHE A 321 15.53 19.67 10.99
N ARG A 322 14.39 20.08 10.41
CA ARG A 322 14.22 20.23 8.97
C ARG A 322 14.31 21.68 8.48
N SER A 323 14.64 22.62 9.36
CA SER A 323 14.78 24.03 9.01
C SER A 323 15.93 24.23 8.02
N GLY A 324 15.59 24.43 6.74
CA GLY A 324 16.53 24.46 5.62
C GLY A 324 16.83 23.07 5.06
N HIS A 325 16.46 22.84 3.80
CA HIS A 325 16.60 21.54 3.14
C HIS A 325 18.06 21.06 3.02
N ARG A 326 19.03 21.99 2.96
CA ARG A 326 20.48 21.67 2.90
C ARG A 326 21.11 21.36 4.26
N LEU A 327 20.44 21.69 5.36
CA LEU A 327 20.99 21.56 6.72
C LEU A 327 20.57 20.26 7.42
N GLN A 328 19.62 19.52 6.85
CA GLN A 328 19.01 18.35 7.46
C GLN A 328 20.03 17.29 7.95
N TRP A 329 21.06 17.00 7.14
CA TRP A 329 22.12 16.07 7.51
C TRP A 329 23.08 16.61 8.57
N TRP A 330 23.36 17.91 8.55
CA TRP A 330 24.16 18.57 9.60
C TRP A 330 23.42 18.56 10.93
N ASN A 331 22.11 18.81 10.91
CA ASN A 331 21.26 18.72 12.09
C ASN A 331 21.23 17.28 12.62
N LEU A 332 21.13 16.27 11.74
CA LEU A 332 21.23 14.86 12.12
C LEU A 332 22.57 14.54 12.79
N LEU A 333 23.70 14.98 12.21
CA LEU A 333 25.01 14.78 12.80
C LEU A 333 25.12 15.44 14.18
N SER A 334 24.58 16.65 14.33
CA SER A 334 24.54 17.36 15.60
C SER A 334 23.70 16.64 16.66
N ILE A 335 22.53 16.11 16.30
CA ILE A 335 21.69 15.31 17.20
C ILE A 335 22.39 14.03 17.64
N LEU A 336 23.05 13.35 16.69
CA LEU A 336 23.83 12.15 17.02
C LEU A 336 25.00 12.49 17.96
N GLU A 337 25.61 13.66 17.83
CA GLU A 337 26.71 14.08 18.69
C GLU A 337 26.26 14.49 20.10
N MET A 338 25.17 15.23 20.19
CA MET A 338 24.69 15.84 21.42
C MET A 338 23.69 14.96 22.19
N ASP A 339 23.24 13.86 21.61
CA ASP A 339 22.15 13.00 22.10
C ASP A 339 20.90 13.82 22.46
N SER A 340 20.61 14.84 21.65
CA SER A 340 19.60 15.86 21.95
C SER A 340 18.16 15.43 21.64
N LEU A 341 17.99 14.37 20.83
CA LEU A 341 16.71 13.70 20.58
C LEU A 341 16.81 12.20 20.92
N PRO A 342 15.77 11.63 21.56
CA PRO A 342 15.73 10.21 21.87
C PRO A 342 15.43 9.39 20.60
N LEU A 343 16.46 8.80 20.01
CA LEU A 343 16.35 7.97 18.80
C LEU A 343 15.45 6.73 18.96
N ASN A 344 15.15 6.33 20.20
CA ASN A 344 14.26 5.22 20.50
C ASN A 344 12.76 5.59 20.45
N GLU A 345 12.42 6.87 20.25
CA GLU A 345 11.02 7.29 20.14
C GLU A 345 10.52 7.24 18.69
N GLU A 346 9.32 6.69 18.51
CA GLU A 346 8.72 6.49 17.20
C GLU A 346 8.56 7.79 16.38
N SER A 347 8.15 8.89 17.01
CA SER A 347 8.00 10.18 16.32
C SER A 347 9.34 10.76 15.86
N VAL A 348 10.43 10.49 16.60
CA VAL A 348 11.80 10.89 16.24
C VAL A 348 12.31 10.02 15.08
N ALA A 349 12.09 8.71 15.15
CA ALA A 349 12.39 7.80 14.03
C ALA A 349 11.63 8.20 12.76
N THR A 350 10.34 8.57 12.88
CA THR A 350 9.51 9.08 11.77
C THR A 350 10.11 10.33 11.15
N LEU A 351 10.50 11.31 11.96
CA LEU A 351 11.12 12.56 11.51
C LEU A 351 12.42 12.29 10.74
N ILE A 352 13.31 11.46 11.29
CA ILE A 352 14.61 11.14 10.70
C ILE A 352 14.43 10.33 9.41
N ILE A 353 13.65 9.25 9.44
CA ILE A 353 13.43 8.39 8.27
C ILE A 353 12.77 9.19 7.15
N HIS A 354 11.75 9.99 7.44
CA HIS A 354 11.12 10.83 6.44
C HIS A 354 12.11 11.84 5.85
N THR A 355 12.92 12.48 6.70
CA THR A 355 13.95 13.44 6.28
C THR A 355 14.98 12.84 5.33
N ILE A 356 15.50 11.65 5.62
CA ILE A 356 16.56 11.06 4.80
C ILE A 356 16.02 10.44 3.51
N LEU A 357 14.73 10.09 3.45
CA LEU A 357 14.12 9.44 2.29
C LEU A 357 13.33 10.39 1.37
N GLN A 358 12.83 11.51 1.88
CA GLN A 358 12.17 12.52 1.06
C GLN A 358 13.19 13.11 0.10
N TYR A 359 12.82 13.24 -1.18
CA TYR A 359 13.72 13.71 -2.22
C TYR A 359 14.19 15.16 -2.01
N GLY A 360 13.28 16.06 -1.64
CA GLY A 360 13.59 17.48 -1.45
C GLY A 360 13.56 18.30 -2.75
N PRO A 361 13.83 19.61 -2.67
CA PRO A 361 13.70 20.52 -3.79
C PRO A 361 14.57 20.13 -5.00
N PHE A 362 14.00 20.26 -6.20
CA PHE A 362 14.76 20.12 -7.43
C PHE A 362 15.61 21.36 -7.66
N SER A 363 16.88 21.15 -8.03
CA SER A 363 17.79 22.20 -8.46
C SER A 363 17.94 22.16 -9.98
N ASP A 364 18.34 23.28 -10.59
CA ASP A 364 18.76 23.34 -12.00
C ASP A 364 20.03 22.52 -12.32
N SER A 365 20.63 21.86 -11.31
CA SER A 365 21.77 20.98 -11.52
C SER A 365 21.35 19.70 -12.26
N VAL A 366 22.21 19.21 -13.16
CA VAL A 366 22.02 17.98 -13.97
C VAL A 366 22.14 16.70 -13.11
N SER A 367 22.03 16.80 -11.79
CA SER A 367 22.22 15.70 -10.85
C SER A 367 20.87 15.07 -10.51
N TRP A 368 20.79 13.74 -10.67
CA TRP A 368 19.70 12.91 -10.14
C TRP A 368 19.59 12.94 -8.61
N CYS A 369 20.62 13.45 -7.91
CA CYS A 369 20.65 13.62 -6.48
C CYS A 369 20.33 15.06 -6.11
N ALA A 370 19.21 15.25 -5.40
CA ALA A 370 18.76 16.55 -4.90
C ALA A 370 19.74 17.20 -3.92
N GLU A 371 19.70 18.53 -3.83
CA GLU A 371 20.58 19.32 -2.95
C GLU A 371 20.51 18.89 -1.49
N SER A 372 19.33 18.43 -1.04
CA SER A 372 19.11 17.92 0.31
C SER A 372 20.02 16.76 0.70
N HIS A 373 20.63 16.06 -0.26
CA HIS A 373 21.50 14.91 0.00
C HIS A 373 22.94 15.09 -0.50
N GLN A 374 23.28 16.24 -1.10
CA GLN A 374 24.59 16.45 -1.72
C GLN A 374 25.77 16.36 -0.75
N VAL A 375 25.56 16.68 0.53
CA VAL A 375 26.61 16.56 1.56
C VAL A 375 27.13 15.14 1.73
N LEU A 376 26.35 14.11 1.35
CA LEU A 376 26.78 12.71 1.40
C LEU A 376 27.84 12.35 0.34
N PHE A 377 28.14 13.26 -0.59
CA PHE A 377 29.28 13.13 -1.51
C PHE A 377 30.59 13.62 -0.88
N ASP A 378 30.57 14.25 0.30
CA ASP A 378 31.77 14.64 1.04
C ASP A 378 32.26 13.48 1.92
N ASP A 379 33.41 12.91 1.56
CA ASP A 379 34.02 11.78 2.27
C ASP A 379 34.31 12.08 3.75
N ASN A 380 34.66 13.34 4.10
CA ASN A 380 34.92 13.72 5.49
C ASN A 380 33.63 13.71 6.30
N PHE A 381 32.55 14.25 5.74
CA PHE A 381 31.24 14.23 6.38
C PHE A 381 30.76 12.79 6.60
N VAL A 382 30.92 11.93 5.59
CA VAL A 382 30.53 10.52 5.69
C VAL A 382 31.34 9.79 6.76
N ASP A 383 32.65 10.04 6.87
CA ASP A 383 33.49 9.44 7.92
C ASP A 383 33.02 9.86 9.32
N GLU A 384 32.74 11.16 9.54
CA GLU A 384 32.22 11.66 10.82
C GLU A 384 30.85 11.04 11.17
N LEU A 385 29.97 10.88 10.18
CA LEU A 385 28.67 10.26 10.36
C LEU A 385 28.79 8.77 10.72
N ILE A 386 29.64 8.01 10.02
CA ILE A 386 29.91 6.59 10.33
C ILE A 386 30.44 6.45 11.76
N LEU A 387 31.31 7.35 12.21
CA LEU A 387 31.85 7.33 13.57
C LEU A 387 30.74 7.49 14.62
N ARG A 388 29.82 8.44 14.44
CA ARG A 388 28.70 8.67 15.38
C ARG A 388 27.70 7.52 15.38
N LEU A 389 27.36 6.99 14.21
CA LEU A 389 26.46 5.83 14.12
C LEU A 389 27.06 4.60 14.80
N ASN A 390 28.37 4.37 14.66
CA ASN A 390 29.05 3.28 15.36
C ASN A 390 28.97 3.44 16.88
N ARG A 391 29.25 4.64 17.42
CA ARG A 391 29.12 4.94 18.85
C ARG A 391 27.73 4.61 19.36
N HIS A 392 26.68 5.08 18.68
CA HIS A 392 25.30 4.80 19.04
C HIS A 392 24.96 3.30 19.06
N LEU A 393 25.50 2.50 18.13
CA LEU A 393 25.33 1.05 18.14
C LEU A 393 26.05 0.39 19.31
N ASP A 394 27.25 0.85 19.66
CA ASP A 394 28.03 0.32 20.78
C ASP A 394 27.36 0.64 22.12
N ASP A 395 26.87 1.88 22.28
CA ASP A 395 26.19 2.34 23.49
C ASP A 395 24.88 1.60 23.74
N CYS A 396 24.12 1.29 22.68
CA CYS A 396 22.87 0.56 22.83
C CYS A 396 23.03 -0.97 22.86
N ALA A 397 24.23 -1.52 22.61
CA ALA A 397 24.42 -2.94 22.33
C ALA A 397 23.86 -3.90 23.39
N LEU A 398 23.90 -3.50 24.67
CA LEU A 398 23.41 -4.28 25.81
C LEU A 398 21.94 -4.00 26.16
N ASN A 399 21.31 -3.01 25.53
CA ASN A 399 19.95 -2.58 25.83
C ASN A 399 19.02 -2.85 24.64
N TRP A 400 18.45 -4.05 24.60
CA TRP A 400 17.52 -4.49 23.55
C TRP A 400 16.17 -3.76 23.56
N GLN A 401 15.90 -2.90 24.56
CA GLN A 401 14.72 -2.02 24.59
C GLN A 401 14.88 -0.78 23.70
N ASN A 402 16.01 -0.67 23.01
CA ASN A 402 16.31 0.41 22.07
C ASN A 402 16.03 0.01 20.61
N GLU A 403 14.94 -0.72 20.34
CA GLU A 403 14.62 -1.25 19.01
C GLU A 403 14.55 -0.18 17.90
N PHE A 404 14.05 1.02 18.21
CA PHE A 404 13.94 2.11 17.23
C PHE A 404 15.28 2.77 16.93
N VAL A 405 16.26 2.67 17.84
CA VAL A 405 17.64 3.12 17.56
C VAL A 405 18.22 2.28 16.43
N LEU A 406 18.05 0.96 16.48
CA LEU A 406 18.54 0.05 15.44
C LEU A 406 17.85 0.32 14.09
N ILE A 407 16.53 0.56 14.09
CA ILE A 407 15.79 0.97 12.88
C ILE A 407 16.37 2.27 12.30
N THR A 408 16.51 3.29 13.14
CA THR A 408 16.96 4.62 12.70
C THR A 408 18.38 4.57 12.16
N VAL A 409 19.31 3.95 12.88
CA VAL A 409 20.70 3.78 12.44
C VAL A 409 20.79 2.95 11.18
N THR A 410 20.01 1.87 11.06
CA THR A 410 19.97 1.07 9.83
C THR A 410 19.50 1.91 8.66
N MET A 411 18.39 2.65 8.79
CA MET A 411 17.86 3.48 7.72
C MET A 411 18.82 4.59 7.28
N ILE A 412 19.50 5.25 8.23
CA ILE A 412 20.55 6.22 7.92
C ILE A 412 21.69 5.54 7.14
N THR A 413 22.18 4.41 7.65
CA THR A 413 23.29 3.66 7.03
C THR A 413 22.94 3.21 5.61
N MET A 414 21.72 2.71 5.40
CA MET A 414 21.25 2.30 4.08
C MET A 414 21.10 3.48 3.12
N ARG A 415 20.70 4.66 3.62
CA ARG A 415 20.67 5.88 2.79
C ARG A 415 22.07 6.32 2.40
N VAL A 416 23.02 6.31 3.33
CA VAL A 416 24.44 6.57 3.03
C VAL A 416 24.93 5.57 2.00
N LEU A 417 24.67 4.27 2.16
CA LEU A 417 25.10 3.26 1.19
C LEU A 417 24.48 3.44 -0.21
N THR A 418 23.27 3.99 -0.28
CA THR A 418 22.60 4.28 -1.57
C THR A 418 23.31 5.39 -2.34
N LEU A 419 23.83 6.39 -1.62
CA LEU A 419 24.36 7.62 -2.19
C LEU A 419 25.89 7.71 -2.19
N CYS A 420 26.58 6.94 -1.34
CA CYS A 420 28.00 7.10 -1.09
C CYS A 420 28.85 6.80 -2.33
N ASN A 421 29.97 7.52 -2.39
CA ASN A 421 31.07 7.26 -3.30
C ASN A 421 31.74 5.92 -2.99
N SER A 422 32.42 5.36 -4.00
CA SER A 422 33.06 4.04 -3.89
C SER A 422 34.20 3.98 -2.86
N SER A 423 34.82 5.11 -2.50
CA SER A 423 35.96 5.20 -1.55
C SER A 423 35.61 4.79 -0.11
N ARG A 424 34.36 5.00 0.32
CA ARG A 424 33.86 4.71 1.67
C ARG A 424 32.84 3.57 1.73
N GLU A 425 32.47 3.02 0.57
CA GLU A 425 31.46 1.97 0.44
C GLU A 425 31.71 0.79 1.39
N GLN A 426 32.96 0.31 1.50
CA GLN A 426 33.27 -0.83 2.39
C GLN A 426 33.01 -0.50 3.87
N LYS A 427 33.38 0.69 4.35
CA LYS A 427 33.12 1.09 5.75
C LYS A 427 31.62 1.13 6.04
N VAL A 428 30.82 1.57 5.08
CA VAL A 428 29.36 1.61 5.20
C VAL A 428 28.79 0.19 5.20
N VAL A 429 29.29 -0.70 4.33
CA VAL A 429 28.91 -2.13 4.33
C VAL A 429 29.22 -2.78 5.67
N ASP A 430 30.38 -2.52 6.25
CA ASP A 430 30.77 -3.05 7.57
C ASP A 430 29.79 -2.58 8.67
N LEU A 431 29.33 -1.33 8.60
CA LEU A 431 28.31 -0.78 9.50
C LEU A 431 26.93 -1.44 9.30
N VAL A 432 26.53 -1.72 8.04
CA VAL A 432 25.30 -2.48 7.75
C VAL A 432 25.37 -3.88 8.37
N LEU A 433 26.49 -4.58 8.21
CA LEU A 433 26.69 -5.90 8.80
C LEU A 433 26.72 -5.85 10.33
N LYS A 434 27.25 -4.77 10.93
CA LYS A 434 27.18 -4.53 12.38
C LYS A 434 25.73 -4.41 12.86
N CYS A 435 24.89 -3.63 12.16
CA CYS A 435 23.46 -3.51 12.49
C CYS A 435 22.76 -4.88 12.50
N ARG A 436 23.00 -5.71 11.47
CA ARG A 436 22.43 -7.05 11.35
C ARG A 436 22.85 -7.97 12.49
N ARG A 437 24.15 -8.03 12.80
CA ARG A 437 24.68 -8.84 13.91
C ARG A 437 24.08 -8.43 15.25
N LEU A 438 23.93 -7.13 15.48
CA LEU A 438 23.32 -6.62 16.70
C LEU A 438 21.84 -7.02 16.80
N GLY A 439 21.09 -6.87 15.71
CA GLY A 439 19.69 -7.29 15.67
C GLY A 439 19.51 -8.79 15.92
N GLU A 440 20.34 -9.64 15.32
CA GLU A 440 20.32 -11.09 15.61
C GLU A 440 20.61 -11.41 17.07
N GLN A 441 21.59 -10.75 17.67
CA GLN A 441 21.92 -10.89 19.09
C GLN A 441 20.72 -10.51 19.96
N TRP A 442 20.06 -9.38 19.68
CA TRP A 442 18.88 -8.94 20.44
C TRP A 442 17.70 -9.88 20.27
N ILE A 443 17.42 -10.37 19.06
CA ILE A 443 16.36 -11.36 18.83
C ILE A 443 16.62 -12.61 19.68
N LYS A 444 17.87 -13.08 19.73
CA LYS A 444 18.25 -14.23 20.57
C LYS A 444 18.00 -13.95 22.05
N LEU A 445 18.48 -12.81 22.56
CA LEU A 445 18.31 -12.41 23.97
C LEU A 445 16.82 -12.27 24.36
N ILE A 446 16.01 -11.61 23.53
CA ILE A 446 14.59 -11.43 23.79
C ILE A 446 13.85 -12.77 23.71
N SER A 447 14.20 -13.64 22.75
CA SER A 447 13.61 -14.97 22.64
C SER A 447 13.87 -15.81 23.90
N SER A 448 15.09 -15.76 24.45
CA SER A 448 15.42 -16.41 25.73
C SER A 448 14.67 -15.77 26.91
N ALA A 449 14.50 -14.46 26.93
CA ALA A 449 13.72 -13.78 27.97
C ALA A 449 12.23 -14.16 27.94
N ILE A 450 11.63 -14.31 26.75
CA ILE A 450 10.23 -14.77 26.61
C ILE A 450 10.04 -16.16 27.26
N GLN A 451 11.04 -17.03 27.21
CA GLN A 451 10.97 -18.37 27.78
C GLN A 451 10.94 -18.36 29.31
N THR A 452 11.50 -17.33 29.97
CA THR A 452 11.59 -17.24 31.44
C THR A 452 10.40 -16.52 32.09
N ILE A 453 9.56 -15.84 31.31
CA ILE A 453 8.43 -15.03 31.83
C ILE A 453 7.25 -15.89 32.30
N SER A 454 6.60 -15.46 33.39
CA SER A 454 5.41 -16.12 33.94
C SER A 454 4.18 -15.99 33.01
N SER A 455 3.26 -16.94 33.09
CA SER A 455 2.09 -17.08 32.19
C SER A 455 0.98 -16.07 32.52
N THR A 456 1.15 -15.33 33.62
CA THR A 456 0.27 -14.25 34.07
C THR A 456 0.50 -12.95 33.30
N ASP A 457 1.68 -12.75 32.72
CA ASP A 457 2.08 -11.49 32.06
C ASP A 457 2.06 -11.60 30.53
N LEU A 458 0.95 -12.12 29.99
CA LEU A 458 0.73 -12.25 28.54
C LEU A 458 0.98 -10.94 27.77
N THR A 459 0.70 -9.80 28.40
CA THR A 459 0.93 -8.47 27.84
C THR A 459 2.42 -8.15 27.68
N GLU A 460 3.27 -8.60 28.59
CA GLU A 460 4.72 -8.40 28.50
C GLU A 460 5.32 -9.26 27.39
N VAL A 461 4.88 -10.52 27.28
CA VAL A 461 5.26 -11.41 26.17
C VAL A 461 4.82 -10.83 24.82
N GLU A 462 3.59 -10.31 24.71
CA GLU A 462 3.11 -9.63 23.51
C GLU A 462 3.99 -8.42 23.13
N LYS A 463 4.42 -7.63 24.13
CA LYS A 463 5.35 -6.50 23.91
C LYS A 463 6.71 -6.97 23.40
N LEU A 464 7.32 -7.97 24.03
CA LEU A 464 8.61 -8.52 23.60
C LEU A 464 8.58 -9.10 22.20
N ARG A 465 7.48 -9.77 21.82
CA ARG A 465 7.26 -10.23 20.45
C ARG A 465 7.17 -9.06 19.47
N GLY A 466 6.52 -7.96 19.87
CA GLY A 466 6.55 -6.70 19.12
C GLY A 466 7.96 -6.18 18.89
N ASN A 467 8.81 -6.18 19.92
CA ASN A 467 10.21 -5.77 19.80
C ASN A 467 11.00 -6.68 18.84
N ILE A 468 10.79 -8.00 18.89
CA ILE A 468 11.40 -8.93 17.92
C ILE A 468 10.99 -8.58 16.48
N VAL A 469 9.72 -8.23 16.24
CA VAL A 469 9.26 -7.79 14.92
C VAL A 469 9.98 -6.51 14.50
N THR A 470 10.06 -5.49 15.35
CA THR A 470 10.75 -4.23 15.05
C THR A 470 12.23 -4.46 14.72
N ILE A 471 12.92 -5.27 15.52
CA ILE A 471 14.34 -5.60 15.30
C ILE A 471 14.52 -6.43 14.03
N GLY A 472 13.64 -7.40 13.78
CA GLY A 472 13.65 -8.20 12.55
C GLY A 472 13.45 -7.33 11.31
N VAL A 473 12.53 -6.35 11.36
CA VAL A 473 12.35 -5.34 10.32
C VAL A 473 13.64 -4.56 10.10
N ALA A 474 14.34 -4.12 11.16
CA ALA A 474 15.65 -3.46 11.03
C ALA A 474 16.65 -4.34 10.28
N CYS A 475 16.75 -5.62 10.62
CA CYS A 475 17.61 -6.57 9.91
C CYS A 475 17.21 -6.71 8.43
N LEU A 476 15.92 -6.75 8.09
CA LEU A 476 15.46 -6.85 6.70
C LEU A 476 15.74 -5.57 5.89
N LEU A 477 15.65 -4.40 6.52
CA LEU A 477 15.99 -3.12 5.88
C LEU A 477 17.45 -3.06 5.41
N THR A 478 18.35 -3.85 6.02
CA THR A 478 19.76 -3.95 5.58
C THR A 478 19.94 -4.48 4.15
N TYR A 479 18.90 -5.09 3.56
CA TYR A 479 18.94 -5.58 2.17
C TYR A 479 18.34 -4.59 1.17
N SER A 480 17.95 -3.39 1.61
CA SER A 480 17.46 -2.29 0.78
C SER A 480 18.57 -1.65 -0.07
N VAL A 481 19.15 -2.40 -1.00
CA VAL A 481 20.16 -1.91 -1.93
C VAL A 481 19.77 -2.16 -3.38
N HIS A 482 20.33 -1.31 -4.25
CA HIS A 482 20.28 -1.55 -5.68
C HIS A 482 20.92 -2.91 -6.04
N SER A 483 20.37 -3.58 -7.06
CA SER A 483 20.78 -4.93 -7.51
C SER A 483 22.30 -5.08 -7.70
N ASN A 484 22.95 -4.07 -8.29
CA ASN A 484 24.41 -4.05 -8.49
C ASN A 484 25.25 -4.08 -7.19
N ARG A 485 24.71 -3.66 -6.05
CA ARG A 485 25.40 -3.60 -4.74
C ARG A 485 24.96 -4.73 -3.80
N LEU A 486 23.90 -5.47 -4.14
CA LEU A 486 23.38 -6.56 -3.31
C LEU A 486 24.43 -7.62 -2.99
N HIS A 487 25.32 -7.94 -3.93
CA HIS A 487 26.42 -8.86 -3.72
C HIS A 487 27.41 -8.43 -2.61
N ARG A 488 27.43 -7.16 -2.19
CA ARG A 488 28.24 -6.71 -1.05
C ARG A 488 27.64 -7.11 0.29
N ILE A 489 26.32 -7.28 0.32
CA ILE A 489 25.52 -7.51 1.53
C ILE A 489 25.01 -8.95 1.62
N LEU A 490 24.89 -9.63 0.48
CA LEU A 490 24.41 -10.99 0.30
C LEU A 490 25.38 -11.73 -0.65
N SER A 491 26.44 -12.30 -0.08
CA SER A 491 27.52 -13.00 -0.81
C SER A 491 27.99 -14.29 -0.15
N THR A 492 27.59 -14.53 1.10
CA THR A 492 28.01 -15.68 1.90
C THR A 492 26.77 -16.43 2.39
N ASN A 493 26.95 -17.71 2.73
CA ASN A 493 25.88 -18.50 3.35
C ASN A 493 25.39 -17.84 4.65
N ASP A 494 26.29 -17.24 5.44
CA ASP A 494 25.92 -16.50 6.65
C ASP A 494 24.96 -15.35 6.34
N HIS A 495 25.21 -14.56 5.28
CA HIS A 495 24.33 -13.46 4.90
C HIS A 495 22.94 -13.96 4.47
N MET A 496 22.87 -15.11 3.80
CA MET A 496 21.60 -15.74 3.41
C MET A 496 20.88 -16.31 4.63
N LEU A 497 21.61 -16.94 5.54
CA LEU A 497 21.07 -17.48 6.77
C LEU A 497 20.50 -16.38 7.68
N SER A 498 21.18 -15.24 7.78
CA SER A 498 20.68 -14.05 8.47
C SER A 498 19.37 -13.54 7.87
N LEU A 499 19.25 -13.54 6.53
CA LEU A 499 18.03 -13.12 5.83
C LEU A 499 16.86 -14.06 6.18
N LEU A 500 17.07 -15.38 6.08
CA LEU A 500 16.06 -16.39 6.43
C LEU A 500 15.63 -16.27 7.90
N LYS A 501 16.60 -16.06 8.80
CA LYS A 501 16.34 -15.84 10.23
C LYS A 501 15.48 -14.60 10.46
N ALA A 502 15.84 -13.47 9.87
CA ALA A 502 15.10 -12.23 10.05
C ALA A 502 13.66 -12.35 9.53
N MET A 503 13.47 -12.88 8.31
CA MET A 503 12.14 -13.07 7.73
C MET A 503 11.26 -14.00 8.59
N THR A 504 11.83 -15.12 9.04
CA THR A 504 11.08 -16.12 9.82
C THR A 504 10.71 -15.60 11.20
N ASN A 505 11.62 -14.89 11.88
CA ASN A 505 11.29 -14.26 13.15
C ASN A 505 10.19 -13.20 13.02
N VAL A 506 10.21 -12.37 11.98
CA VAL A 506 9.14 -11.41 11.71
C VAL A 506 7.82 -12.15 11.47
N HIS A 507 7.81 -13.18 10.63
CA HIS A 507 6.61 -13.97 10.33
C HIS A 507 6.01 -14.63 11.56
N ASP A 508 6.80 -15.42 12.30
CA ASP A 508 6.35 -16.20 13.45
C ASP A 508 5.76 -15.29 14.55
N ASN A 509 6.39 -14.14 14.81
CA ASN A 509 5.97 -13.22 15.86
C ASN A 509 4.76 -12.38 15.44
N LEU A 510 4.59 -12.07 14.15
CA LEU A 510 3.37 -11.42 13.63
C LEU A 510 2.15 -12.34 13.69
N VAL A 511 2.30 -13.61 13.31
CA VAL A 511 1.21 -14.60 13.39
C VAL A 511 0.83 -14.89 14.84
N SER A 512 1.82 -14.95 15.72
CA SER A 512 1.64 -15.23 17.14
C SER A 512 1.00 -14.09 17.95
N ASN A 513 1.05 -12.87 17.44
CA ASN A 513 0.49 -11.71 18.12
C ASN A 513 -1.01 -11.58 17.77
N LYS A 514 -1.86 -12.26 18.55
CA LYS A 514 -3.32 -12.36 18.34
C LYS A 514 -4.04 -11.00 18.39
N LYS A 515 -3.43 -9.95 18.95
CA LYS A 515 -3.94 -8.58 18.96
C LYS A 515 -3.25 -7.74 17.88
N GLN A 516 -3.59 -7.97 16.62
CA GLN A 516 -3.14 -7.11 15.49
C GLN A 516 -3.72 -5.67 15.53
N THR A 517 -4.37 -5.26 16.61
CA THR A 517 -5.22 -4.06 16.65
C THR A 517 -4.52 -2.73 16.94
N SER A 518 -3.20 -2.67 17.17
CA SER A 518 -2.52 -1.37 17.34
C SER A 518 -1.06 -1.35 16.87
N MET A 519 -0.80 -1.78 15.63
CA MET A 519 0.48 -1.45 14.98
C MET A 519 0.46 0.01 14.53
N SER A 520 1.53 0.75 14.83
CA SER A 520 1.66 2.13 14.40
C SER A 520 1.83 2.28 12.89
N GLU A 521 1.51 3.45 12.34
CA GLU A 521 1.57 3.72 10.90
C GLU A 521 2.99 3.58 10.34
N ILE A 522 4.02 4.00 11.08
CA ILE A 522 5.41 3.80 10.65
C ILE A 522 5.76 2.31 10.56
N MET A 523 5.32 1.48 11.50
CA MET A 523 5.60 0.04 11.45
C MET A 523 4.87 -0.63 10.29
N LYS A 524 3.63 -0.21 9.99
CA LYS A 524 2.92 -0.66 8.77
C LYS A 524 3.68 -0.28 7.50
N TYR A 525 4.20 0.95 7.44
CA TYR A 525 5.03 1.41 6.32
C TYR A 525 6.31 0.57 6.20
N LEU A 526 7.06 0.38 7.30
CA LEU A 526 8.32 -0.35 7.30
C LEU A 526 8.13 -1.83 6.94
N LEU A 527 7.06 -2.48 7.41
CA LEU A 527 6.74 -3.86 7.00
C LEU A 527 6.46 -3.96 5.50
N ARG A 528 5.62 -3.06 4.97
CA ARG A 528 5.36 -3.00 3.52
C ARG A 528 6.63 -2.68 2.73
N PHE A 529 7.54 -1.92 3.31
CA PHE A 529 8.83 -1.63 2.70
C PHE A 529 9.72 -2.89 2.68
N THR A 530 9.77 -3.66 3.77
CA THR A 530 10.46 -4.96 3.79
C THR A 530 9.86 -5.97 2.82
N ASP A 531 8.54 -6.05 2.69
CA ASP A 531 7.89 -6.92 1.70
C ASP A 531 8.35 -6.61 0.27
N ARG A 532 8.47 -5.31 -0.05
CA ARG A 532 8.97 -4.86 -1.36
C ARG A 532 10.43 -5.24 -1.57
N ILE A 533 11.27 -5.04 -0.55
CA ILE A 533 12.69 -5.41 -0.58
C ILE A 533 12.82 -6.91 -0.89
N LEU A 534 12.08 -7.77 -0.17
CA LEU A 534 12.11 -9.21 -0.36
C LEU A 534 11.73 -9.64 -1.78
N VAL A 535 10.68 -9.04 -2.36
CA VAL A 535 10.29 -9.28 -3.75
C VAL A 535 11.37 -8.81 -4.73
N GLN A 536 12.00 -7.65 -4.47
CA GLN A 536 13.04 -7.08 -5.32
C GLN A 536 14.33 -7.93 -5.33
N ILE A 537 14.74 -8.46 -4.18
CA ILE A 537 15.98 -9.24 -4.06
C ILE A 537 15.81 -10.73 -4.43
N GLN A 538 14.57 -11.21 -4.56
CA GLN A 538 14.27 -12.62 -4.80
C GLN A 538 15.00 -13.25 -6.01
N PRO A 539 15.15 -12.57 -7.17
CA PRO A 539 15.92 -13.14 -8.27
C PRO A 539 17.39 -13.40 -7.89
N THR A 540 17.99 -12.52 -7.10
CA THR A 540 19.37 -12.69 -6.61
C THR A 540 19.46 -13.79 -5.55
N VAL A 541 18.48 -13.88 -4.65
CA VAL A 541 18.38 -14.98 -3.68
C VAL A 541 18.28 -16.33 -4.39
N ALA A 542 17.44 -16.44 -5.41
CA ALA A 542 17.29 -17.67 -6.19
C ALA A 542 18.58 -18.09 -6.89
N LEU A 543 19.28 -17.13 -7.51
CA LEU A 543 20.61 -17.36 -8.12
C LEU A 543 21.64 -17.81 -7.08
N PHE A 544 21.70 -17.15 -5.93
CA PHE A 544 22.63 -17.49 -4.85
C PHE A 544 22.38 -18.90 -4.31
N LEU A 545 21.12 -19.25 -4.03
CA LEU A 545 20.74 -20.57 -3.54
C LEU A 545 21.11 -21.67 -4.54
N GLN A 546 20.87 -21.44 -5.83
CA GLN A 546 21.24 -22.39 -6.88
C GLN A 546 22.77 -22.59 -6.96
N GLN A 547 23.54 -21.50 -6.90
CA GLN A 547 25.01 -21.55 -6.98
C GLN A 547 25.67 -22.17 -5.75
N SER A 548 25.08 -21.97 -4.57
CA SER A 548 25.54 -22.53 -3.29
C SER A 548 25.02 -23.95 -3.04
N SER A 549 24.38 -24.59 -4.02
CA SER A 549 23.75 -25.91 -3.89
C SER A 549 22.81 -26.00 -2.69
N TYR A 550 22.11 -24.90 -2.38
CA TYR A 550 21.11 -24.80 -1.31
C TYR A 550 21.63 -25.01 0.13
N GLN A 551 22.95 -25.01 0.36
CA GLN A 551 23.54 -25.24 1.69
C GLN A 551 22.92 -24.37 2.81
N SER A 552 22.66 -23.08 2.51
CA SER A 552 22.05 -22.18 3.49
C SER A 552 20.63 -22.57 3.94
N LEU A 553 19.90 -23.38 3.15
CA LEU A 553 18.59 -23.92 3.53
C LEU A 553 18.74 -25.07 4.52
N ASP A 554 19.76 -25.93 4.35
CA ASP A 554 20.12 -26.96 5.32
C ASP A 554 20.55 -26.33 6.64
N ASP A 555 21.49 -25.38 6.59
CA ASP A 555 21.97 -24.65 7.77
C ASP A 555 20.82 -23.97 8.52
N PHE A 556 19.86 -23.39 7.77
CA PHE A 556 18.67 -22.79 8.35
C PHE A 556 17.74 -23.83 8.99
N ALA A 557 17.49 -24.95 8.31
CA ALA A 557 16.66 -26.02 8.83
C ALA A 557 17.25 -26.63 10.12
N ILE A 558 18.58 -26.82 10.20
CA ILE A 558 19.26 -27.29 11.43
C ILE A 558 18.99 -26.34 12.61
N ILE A 559 18.98 -25.03 12.36
CA ILE A 559 18.79 -24.02 13.41
C ILE A 559 17.32 -23.91 13.83
N TYR A 560 16.38 -24.07 12.90
CA TYR A 560 14.95 -23.84 13.15
C TYR A 560 14.15 -25.10 13.45
N TRP A 561 14.66 -26.27 13.11
CA TRP A 561 14.04 -27.56 13.40
C TRP A 561 14.76 -28.25 14.55
N SER A 562 14.29 -28.01 15.78
CA SER A 562 14.91 -28.49 17.03
C SER A 562 14.93 -30.01 17.20
N VAL A 563 14.24 -30.75 16.33
CA VAL A 563 14.18 -32.22 16.33
C VAL A 563 15.50 -32.84 15.86
N ILE A 564 16.25 -32.12 15.03
CA ILE A 564 17.55 -32.58 14.55
C ILE A 564 18.61 -32.31 15.61
N ARG A 565 19.42 -33.33 15.91
CA ARG A 565 20.55 -33.19 16.81
C ARG A 565 21.50 -32.15 16.22
N HIS A 566 21.95 -31.17 17.00
CA HIS A 566 22.90 -30.14 16.55
C HIS A 566 24.22 -30.68 15.93
N GLU A 567 24.45 -32.00 16.01
CA GLU A 567 25.62 -32.71 15.46
C GLU A 567 25.34 -33.44 14.13
N GLU A 568 24.08 -33.57 13.69
CA GLU A 568 23.70 -34.27 12.46
C GLU A 568 23.56 -33.27 11.30
N ALA A 569 24.32 -33.49 10.23
CA ALA A 569 24.20 -32.68 9.02
C ALA A 569 22.89 -33.02 8.28
N ILE A 570 22.15 -31.99 7.87
CA ILE A 570 21.06 -32.14 6.92
C ILE A 570 21.66 -32.12 5.52
N ASP A 571 21.32 -33.13 4.72
CA ASP A 571 21.57 -33.17 3.27
C ASP A 571 20.21 -33.35 2.57
N ALA A 572 19.37 -32.32 2.69
CA ALA A 572 18.03 -32.36 2.12
C ALA A 572 18.11 -32.09 0.62
N LYS A 573 17.37 -32.87 -0.17
CA LYS A 573 17.33 -32.70 -1.63
C LYS A 573 16.45 -31.52 -2.01
N TRP A 574 16.98 -30.31 -1.86
CA TRP A 574 16.27 -29.07 -2.14
C TRP A 574 15.99 -28.88 -3.63
N LYS A 575 14.78 -28.40 -3.91
CA LYS A 575 14.36 -27.93 -5.23
C LYS A 575 13.45 -26.73 -5.08
N LYS A 576 13.53 -25.81 -6.03
CA LYS A 576 12.53 -24.74 -6.16
C LYS A 576 11.19 -25.34 -6.56
N ARG A 577 10.10 -24.93 -5.91
CA ARG A 577 8.77 -25.51 -6.13
C ARG A 577 8.23 -25.19 -7.53
N HIS A 578 8.34 -23.94 -7.95
CA HIS A 578 7.98 -23.49 -9.29
C HIS A 578 9.15 -22.82 -10.02
N SER A 579 9.13 -22.88 -11.35
CA SER A 579 10.15 -22.25 -12.21
C SER A 579 10.05 -20.72 -12.28
N ASN A 580 9.01 -20.13 -11.71
CA ASN A 580 8.84 -18.68 -11.66
C ASN A 580 9.96 -18.07 -10.80
N GLU A 581 10.65 -17.05 -11.32
CA GLU A 581 11.72 -16.35 -10.60
C GLU A 581 11.22 -15.75 -9.28
N TYR A 582 9.99 -15.24 -9.27
CA TYR A 582 9.33 -14.64 -8.10
C TYR A 582 8.57 -15.64 -7.23
N ASP A 583 8.72 -16.95 -7.45
CA ASP A 583 8.32 -17.95 -6.46
C ASP A 583 9.38 -18.03 -5.34
N GLY A 584 8.92 -17.92 -4.11
CA GLY A 584 9.72 -17.99 -2.89
C GLY A 584 9.90 -19.39 -2.33
N TRP A 585 9.14 -20.38 -2.82
CA TRP A 585 9.08 -21.70 -2.22
C TRP A 585 10.21 -22.64 -2.66
N TYR A 586 10.84 -23.26 -1.67
CA TYR A 586 11.81 -24.33 -1.82
C TYR A 586 11.37 -25.53 -0.98
N ASP A 587 11.45 -26.72 -1.57
CA ASP A 587 11.08 -27.99 -0.93
C ASP A 587 12.31 -28.90 -0.87
N GLY A 588 12.65 -29.40 0.31
CA GLY A 588 13.73 -30.33 0.57
C GLY A 588 13.18 -31.64 1.12
N GLN A 589 13.61 -32.77 0.55
CA GLN A 589 13.33 -34.08 1.12
C GLN A 589 14.50 -34.48 2.03
N TYR A 590 14.22 -34.68 3.32
CA TYR A 590 15.15 -35.25 4.30
C TYR A 590 14.53 -36.52 4.88
N GLU A 591 15.13 -37.68 4.58
CA GLU A 591 14.53 -38.99 4.91
C GLU A 591 13.06 -39.10 4.46
N SER A 592 12.12 -39.26 5.39
CA SER A 592 10.68 -39.29 5.13
C SER A 592 9.99 -37.92 5.25
N THR A 593 10.71 -36.92 5.73
CA THR A 593 10.21 -35.59 6.08
C THR A 593 10.37 -34.62 4.91
N ILE A 594 9.30 -33.87 4.61
CA ILE A 594 9.32 -32.79 3.62
C ILE A 594 9.50 -31.47 4.35
N LEU A 595 10.61 -30.79 4.08
CA LEU A 595 10.89 -29.44 4.55
C LEU A 595 10.49 -28.44 3.47
N SER A 596 9.77 -27.38 3.82
CA SER A 596 9.45 -26.30 2.88
C SER A 596 9.79 -24.94 3.46
N ILE A 597 10.49 -24.11 2.70
CA ILE A 597 10.86 -22.74 3.07
C ILE A 597 10.27 -21.75 2.05
N ASP A 598 9.54 -20.74 2.52
CA ASP A 598 9.11 -19.57 1.72
C ASP A 598 10.11 -18.42 1.95
N CYS A 599 11.06 -18.26 1.03
CA CYS A 599 12.07 -17.20 1.06
C CYS A 599 11.54 -15.80 0.74
N LEU A 600 10.22 -15.62 0.52
CA LEU A 600 9.58 -14.31 0.37
C LEU A 600 8.80 -13.91 1.63
N ARG A 601 8.20 -14.88 2.32
CA ARG A 601 7.36 -14.61 3.51
C ARG A 601 7.98 -15.07 4.82
N GLY A 602 9.14 -15.72 4.78
CA GLY A 602 9.79 -16.28 5.97
C GLY A 602 9.01 -17.43 6.58
N ARG A 603 8.37 -18.28 5.78
CA ARG A 603 7.63 -19.43 6.32
C ARG A 603 8.52 -20.66 6.31
N PHE A 604 8.53 -21.39 7.41
CA PHE A 604 9.16 -22.71 7.50
C PHE A 604 8.11 -23.75 7.84
N LEU A 605 8.00 -24.78 7.00
CA LEU A 605 7.06 -25.89 7.16
C LEU A 605 7.80 -27.21 7.26
N VAL A 606 7.30 -28.09 8.12
CA VAL A 606 7.69 -29.49 8.22
C VAL A 606 6.45 -30.32 7.91
N ASN A 607 6.52 -31.18 6.90
CA ASN A 607 5.40 -31.96 6.37
C ASN A 607 4.16 -31.11 6.06
N GLY A 608 4.37 -29.91 5.50
CA GLY A 608 3.30 -28.97 5.14
C GLY A 608 2.70 -28.20 6.32
N MET A 609 3.22 -28.36 7.54
CA MET A 609 2.70 -27.73 8.76
C MET A 609 3.69 -26.71 9.30
N THR A 610 3.19 -25.55 9.73
CA THR A 610 4.00 -24.50 10.36
C THR A 610 4.38 -24.90 11.79
N VAL A 611 5.37 -24.21 12.35
CA VAL A 611 5.44 -24.06 13.82
C VAL A 611 4.11 -23.52 14.30
N GLY A 612 3.50 -24.19 15.27
CA GLY A 612 2.18 -23.87 15.79
C GLY A 612 2.15 -23.87 17.31
N TYR A 613 0.93 -23.81 17.84
CA TYR A 613 0.66 -24.05 19.25
C TYR A 613 0.14 -25.47 19.42
N LEU A 614 0.29 -26.01 20.63
CA LEU A 614 -0.38 -27.27 20.97
C LEU A 614 -1.89 -27.13 20.71
N PRO A 615 -2.52 -28.13 20.06
CA PRO A 615 -3.95 -28.11 19.80
C PRO A 615 -4.75 -28.13 21.10
N GLU A 616 -6.00 -27.63 21.04
CA GLU A 616 -6.88 -27.52 22.22
C GLU A 616 -7.00 -28.85 22.98
N LYS A 617 -7.08 -29.97 22.25
CA LYS A 617 -7.12 -31.34 22.80
C LYS A 617 -5.97 -31.68 23.76
N ILE A 618 -4.79 -31.06 23.61
CA ILE A 618 -3.64 -31.26 24.49
C ILE A 618 -3.69 -30.27 25.65
N ILE A 619 -3.89 -28.97 25.37
CA ILE A 619 -3.86 -27.92 26.40
C ILE A 619 -5.05 -27.96 27.36
N SER A 620 -6.18 -28.57 26.96
CA SER A 620 -7.34 -28.80 27.82
C SER A 620 -7.26 -30.10 28.62
N ASN A 621 -6.24 -30.94 28.39
CA ASN A 621 -6.09 -32.23 29.07
C ASN A 621 -5.66 -32.02 30.52
N GLU A 622 -6.26 -32.77 31.46
CA GLU A 622 -5.98 -32.64 32.89
C GLU A 622 -4.51 -32.94 33.24
N LEU A 623 -3.87 -33.89 32.55
CA LEU A 623 -2.46 -34.21 32.74
C LEU A 623 -1.55 -33.02 32.39
N TYR A 624 -1.88 -32.35 31.29
CA TYR A 624 -1.16 -31.15 30.86
C TYR A 624 -1.37 -30.00 31.84
N LEU A 625 -2.63 -29.70 32.17
CA LEU A 625 -2.99 -28.59 33.07
C LEU A 625 -2.39 -28.76 34.47
N ARG A 626 -2.29 -30.01 34.96
CA ARG A 626 -1.69 -30.29 36.27
C ARG A 626 -0.23 -29.84 36.34
N VAL A 627 0.56 -30.16 35.32
CA VAL A 627 2.01 -29.93 35.31
C VAL A 627 2.36 -28.57 34.73
N PHE A 628 1.80 -28.23 33.57
CA PHE A 628 2.16 -27.05 32.79
C PHE A 628 1.19 -25.88 32.97
N ASP A 629 0.04 -26.09 33.62
CA ASP A 629 -1.01 -25.08 33.83
C ASP A 629 -1.34 -24.35 32.50
N ARG A 630 -1.23 -23.01 32.46
CA ARG A 630 -1.51 -22.19 31.28
C ARG A 630 -0.27 -21.90 30.45
N TYR A 631 0.81 -22.66 30.62
CA TYR A 631 1.99 -22.50 29.78
C TYR A 631 1.66 -22.85 28.33
N ILE A 632 2.21 -22.08 27.38
CA ILE A 632 1.94 -22.24 25.96
C ILE A 632 3.24 -22.64 25.27
N PHE A 633 3.38 -23.93 24.96
CA PHE A 633 4.47 -24.39 24.11
C PHE A 633 4.23 -23.98 22.67
N GLN A 634 5.27 -23.40 22.06
CA GLN A 634 5.39 -23.40 20.61
C GLN A 634 5.92 -24.78 20.20
N VAL A 635 5.24 -25.43 19.27
CA VAL A 635 5.53 -26.81 18.89
C VAL A 635 5.63 -26.98 17.38
N GLN A 636 6.35 -28.01 16.97
CA GLN A 636 6.42 -28.53 15.62
C GLN A 636 5.85 -29.95 15.61
N ILE A 637 5.32 -30.39 14.48
CA ILE A 637 4.83 -31.77 14.38
C ILE A 637 5.99 -32.67 13.98
N SER A 638 6.08 -33.83 14.63
CA SER A 638 7.08 -34.86 14.32
C SER A 638 6.68 -35.67 13.07
N ASP A 639 7.49 -36.67 12.72
CA ASP A 639 7.25 -37.57 11.60
C ASP A 639 6.02 -38.48 11.82
N SER A 640 5.62 -38.67 13.08
CA SER A 640 4.41 -39.41 13.46
C SER A 640 3.21 -38.47 13.67
N SER A 641 2.06 -38.85 13.10
CA SER A 641 0.79 -38.16 13.30
C SER A 641 0.45 -38.01 14.78
N ASN A 642 -0.04 -36.84 15.19
CA ASN A 642 -0.39 -36.46 16.56
C ASN A 642 0.78 -36.35 17.56
N THR A 643 2.03 -36.33 17.09
CA THR A 643 3.19 -35.99 17.94
C THR A 643 3.61 -34.54 17.71
N TYR A 644 3.72 -33.78 18.79
CA TYR A 644 4.13 -32.38 18.82
C TYR A 644 5.39 -32.25 19.65
N ILE A 645 6.44 -31.61 19.13
CA ILE A 645 7.72 -31.43 19.81
C ILE A 645 7.90 -29.95 20.08
N ALA A 646 8.31 -29.58 21.28
CA ALA A 646 8.56 -28.19 21.61
C ALA A 646 9.68 -27.58 20.74
N LYS A 647 9.44 -26.37 20.23
CA LYS A 647 10.41 -25.62 19.41
C LYS A 647 11.66 -25.24 20.20
N TYR A 648 11.51 -25.04 21.50
CA TYR A 648 12.59 -24.61 22.38
C TYR A 648 12.91 -25.69 23.39
N SER A 649 14.17 -25.71 23.83
CA SER A 649 14.57 -26.44 25.01
C SER A 649 14.37 -25.59 26.27
N TYR A 650 14.20 -26.24 27.41
CA TYR A 650 13.78 -25.65 28.68
C TYR A 650 14.71 -26.06 29.83
N HIS A 651 14.65 -25.30 30.93
CA HIS A 651 15.42 -25.45 32.17
C HIS A 651 16.96 -25.38 32.00
N ASP A 652 17.75 -25.59 33.06
CA ASP A 652 19.20 -25.28 33.16
C ASP A 652 19.99 -25.49 31.85
N ASP A 653 20.49 -24.37 31.31
CA ASP A 653 21.22 -24.22 30.04
C ASP A 653 20.49 -24.68 28.75
N GLY A 654 19.17 -24.87 28.77
CA GLY A 654 18.38 -25.25 27.59
C GLY A 654 18.62 -26.69 27.16
N GLN A 655 18.60 -27.64 28.09
CA GLN A 655 18.95 -29.04 27.83
C GLN A 655 17.76 -30.00 27.77
N VAL A 656 16.53 -29.53 28.02
CA VAL A 656 15.36 -30.40 28.10
C VAL A 656 14.35 -30.08 27.00
N LEU A 657 13.91 -31.08 26.23
CA LEU A 657 12.90 -30.96 25.18
C LEU A 657 11.64 -31.71 25.58
N TYR A 658 10.46 -31.11 25.36
CA TYR A 658 9.18 -31.79 25.61
C TYR A 658 8.56 -32.28 24.31
N GLU A 659 8.05 -33.51 24.33
CA GLU A 659 7.30 -34.12 23.25
C GLU A 659 5.90 -34.51 23.76
N PHE A 660 4.87 -34.22 22.98
CA PHE A 660 3.47 -34.42 23.32
C PHE A 660 2.84 -35.31 22.26
N TYR A 661 2.39 -36.49 22.64
CA TYR A 661 1.69 -37.41 21.77
C TYR A 661 0.24 -37.55 22.19
N HIS A 662 -0.68 -37.34 21.27
CA HIS A 662 -2.12 -37.53 21.51
C HIS A 662 -2.64 -38.75 20.74
N ASP A 663 -3.02 -39.80 21.46
CA ASP A 663 -3.70 -40.94 20.88
C ASP A 663 -5.19 -40.62 20.71
N ASP A 664 -5.62 -40.38 19.47
CA ASP A 664 -7.03 -40.06 19.16
C ASP A 664 -7.96 -41.28 19.34
N GLN A 665 -7.45 -42.51 19.30
CA GLN A 665 -8.26 -43.72 19.47
C GLN A 665 -8.66 -43.92 20.94
N TYR A 666 -7.73 -43.64 21.87
CA TYR A 666 -7.97 -43.80 23.31
C TYR A 666 -8.16 -42.47 24.05
N ASN A 667 -8.11 -41.34 23.33
CA ASN A 667 -8.16 -39.99 23.88
C ASN A 667 -7.14 -39.78 25.01
N GLN A 668 -5.93 -40.29 24.80
CA GLN A 668 -4.87 -40.33 25.80
C GLN A 668 -3.73 -39.39 25.41
N LEU A 669 -3.32 -38.54 26.35
CA LEU A 669 -2.13 -37.69 26.22
C LEU A 669 -0.93 -38.38 26.86
N ILE A 670 0.14 -38.52 26.10
CA ILE A 670 1.46 -38.97 26.58
C ILE A 670 2.43 -37.80 26.44
N ILE A 671 3.16 -37.51 27.51
CA ILE A 671 4.14 -36.42 27.55
C ILE A 671 5.50 -37.03 27.86
N TYR A 672 6.46 -36.78 26.96
CA TYR A 672 7.85 -37.15 27.15
C TYR A 672 8.70 -35.92 27.40
N GLU A 673 9.71 -36.11 28.21
CA GLU A 673 10.79 -35.18 28.46
C GLU A 673 12.10 -35.84 28.02
N ARG A 674 12.85 -35.16 27.14
CA ARG A 674 14.13 -35.64 26.60
C ARG A 674 15.26 -34.74 27.05
N HIS A 675 16.28 -35.32 27.65
CA HIS A 675 17.52 -34.64 28.03
C HIS A 675 18.51 -34.67 26.88
N LEU A 676 18.83 -33.52 26.30
CA LEU A 676 19.66 -33.41 25.10
C LEU A 676 21.11 -33.86 25.31
N LYS A 677 21.67 -33.70 26.53
CA LYS A 677 23.05 -34.12 26.84
C LYS A 677 23.18 -35.62 27.12
N THR A 678 22.28 -36.19 27.91
CA THR A 678 22.36 -37.61 28.33
C THR A 678 21.58 -38.53 27.39
N ASN A 679 20.72 -37.97 26.54
CA ASN A 679 19.73 -38.68 25.74
C ASN A 679 18.85 -39.62 26.59
N GLU A 680 18.57 -39.20 27.83
CA GLU A 680 17.57 -39.84 28.68
C GLU A 680 16.18 -39.33 28.33
N VAL A 681 15.20 -40.24 28.41
CA VAL A 681 13.81 -39.94 28.10
C VAL A 681 12.97 -40.34 29.30
N PHE A 682 12.19 -39.38 29.79
CA PHE A 682 11.27 -39.54 30.90
C PHE A 682 9.83 -39.44 30.38
N GLU A 683 8.97 -40.34 30.84
CA GLU A 683 7.54 -40.32 30.56
C GLU A 683 6.79 -39.80 31.78
N LEU A 684 5.89 -38.83 31.58
CA LEU A 684 5.03 -38.34 32.63
C LEU A 684 3.92 -39.37 32.94
N ILE A 685 3.92 -39.88 34.17
CA ILE A 685 2.89 -40.81 34.65
C ILE A 685 1.68 -40.01 35.17
N PRO A 686 0.45 -40.33 34.72
CA PRO A 686 -0.78 -39.77 35.28
C PRO A 686 -0.92 -40.06 36.79
N SER A 687 -1.30 -39.04 37.56
CA SER A 687 -1.45 -39.16 39.03
C SER A 687 -2.40 -40.27 39.46
N ASP A 688 -3.43 -40.53 38.65
CA ASP A 688 -4.50 -41.45 38.96
C ASP A 688 -4.00 -42.91 39.01
N CYS A 689 -2.97 -43.23 38.22
CA CYS A 689 -2.32 -44.54 38.20
C CYS A 689 -1.66 -44.90 39.53
N LEU A 690 -1.32 -43.91 40.37
CA LEU A 690 -0.58 -44.10 41.62
C LEU A 690 -1.44 -43.94 42.87
N THR A 691 -2.75 -43.71 42.71
CA THR A 691 -3.69 -43.42 43.81
C THR A 691 -3.82 -44.53 44.84
N ILE A 692 -3.59 -45.78 44.43
CA ILE A 692 -3.67 -46.96 45.30
C ILE A 692 -2.31 -47.25 45.94
N ASP A 693 -1.21 -46.87 45.27
CA ASP A 693 0.15 -47.27 45.64
C ASP A 693 0.85 -46.24 46.53
N LEU A 694 0.44 -44.96 46.49
CA LEU A 694 1.12 -43.86 47.19
C LEU A 694 0.21 -43.06 48.12
N PRO A 695 0.75 -42.47 49.20
CA PRO A 695 0.01 -41.53 50.02
C PRO A 695 -0.44 -40.28 49.23
N VAL A 696 -1.63 -39.76 49.57
CA VAL A 696 -2.27 -38.61 48.91
C VAL A 696 -1.33 -37.42 48.71
N ARG A 697 -0.46 -37.14 49.69
CA ARG A 697 0.46 -36.00 49.63
C ARG A 697 1.50 -36.12 48.52
N PHE A 698 2.05 -37.33 48.30
CA PHE A 698 2.99 -37.57 47.21
C PHE A 698 2.30 -37.43 45.85
N ILE A 699 1.03 -37.84 45.76
CA ILE A 699 0.25 -37.69 44.53
C ILE A 699 -0.05 -36.22 44.27
N SER A 700 -0.47 -35.44 45.28
CA SER A 700 -0.92 -34.05 45.12
C SER A 700 0.20 -33.04 44.93
N GLU A 701 1.34 -33.21 45.61
CA GLU A 701 2.44 -32.23 45.63
C GLU A 701 3.51 -32.49 44.56
N TYR A 702 3.52 -33.68 43.93
CA TYR A 702 4.55 -34.07 42.97
C TYR A 702 3.98 -34.45 41.59
N SER A 703 4.80 -34.21 40.56
CA SER A 703 4.71 -34.82 39.24
C SER A 703 5.62 -36.05 39.18
N HIS A 704 5.23 -37.06 38.41
CA HIS A 704 5.86 -38.39 38.44
C HIS A 704 6.46 -38.71 37.07
N TRP A 705 7.78 -38.79 37.00
CA TRP A 705 8.51 -38.93 35.74
C TRP A 705 9.28 -40.23 35.69
N LYS A 706 8.89 -41.14 34.81
CA LYS A 706 9.52 -42.45 34.67
C LYS A 706 10.63 -42.41 33.63
N ASN A 707 11.87 -42.68 34.04
CA ASN A 707 12.96 -42.90 33.11
C ASN A 707 12.70 -44.20 32.31
N THR A 708 12.56 -44.07 30.99
CA THR A 708 12.20 -45.17 30.09
C THR A 708 13.27 -46.27 29.99
N LYS A 709 14.54 -45.95 30.32
CA LYS A 709 15.66 -46.90 30.30
C LYS A 709 15.83 -47.62 31.63
N THR A 710 15.81 -46.88 32.74
CA THR A 710 16.09 -47.44 34.08
C THR A 710 14.84 -47.92 34.82
N ASN A 711 13.65 -47.52 34.35
CA ASN A 711 12.35 -47.72 35.01
C ASN A 711 12.25 -47.08 36.42
N ILE A 712 13.12 -46.12 36.74
CA ILE A 712 13.05 -45.35 37.98
C ILE A 712 12.01 -44.23 37.81
N ILE A 713 11.17 -44.02 38.82
CA ILE A 713 10.18 -42.92 38.86
C ILE A 713 10.74 -41.82 39.75
N GLU A 714 10.85 -40.62 39.18
CA GLU A 714 11.28 -39.41 39.88
C GLU A 714 10.08 -38.58 40.33
N PHE A 715 10.16 -38.09 41.56
CA PHE A 715 9.16 -37.23 42.18
C PHE A 715 9.67 -35.80 42.08
N ARG A 716 9.06 -35.04 41.18
CA ARG A 716 9.41 -33.64 40.90
C ARG A 716 8.31 -32.73 41.41
N ALA A 717 8.59 -31.45 41.64
CA ALA A 717 7.53 -30.51 42.01
C ALA A 717 6.36 -30.60 41.01
N VAL A 718 5.11 -30.47 41.47
CA VAL A 718 3.95 -30.65 40.58
C VAL A 718 3.90 -29.63 39.46
N HIS A 719 4.33 -28.39 39.72
CA HIS A 719 4.25 -27.29 38.76
C HIS A 719 5.57 -27.09 38.02
N PHE A 720 5.51 -27.09 36.68
CA PHE A 720 6.60 -26.87 35.73
C PHE A 720 7.49 -25.64 36.04
N LYS A 721 6.93 -24.62 36.67
CA LYS A 721 7.61 -23.35 36.99
C LYS A 721 8.26 -23.32 38.36
N ASP A 722 8.11 -24.37 39.17
CA ASP A 722 8.80 -24.45 40.44
C ASP A 722 10.32 -24.43 40.18
N PRO A 723 11.11 -23.59 40.87
CA PRO A 723 12.56 -23.61 40.76
C PRO A 723 13.16 -24.99 41.05
N ASN A 724 12.43 -25.83 41.78
CA ASN A 724 12.80 -27.19 42.11
C ASN A 724 12.16 -28.26 41.20
N PHE A 725 11.56 -27.86 40.07
CA PHE A 725 10.93 -28.81 39.16
C PHE A 725 11.93 -29.83 38.63
N LEU A 726 13.16 -29.40 38.30
CA LEU A 726 14.23 -30.30 37.86
C LEU A 726 15.35 -30.50 38.89
N THR A 727 15.31 -29.84 40.07
CA THR A 727 16.36 -30.07 41.06
C THR A 727 16.11 -31.41 41.76
N TYR A 728 17.04 -32.33 41.56
CA TYR A 728 17.13 -33.56 42.29
C TYR A 728 17.23 -33.23 43.80
N LYS A 729 16.16 -33.47 44.56
CA LYS A 729 16.29 -33.55 46.02
C LYS A 729 16.54 -35.03 46.35
N PRO A 730 17.77 -35.40 46.72
CA PRO A 730 18.05 -36.76 47.19
C PRO A 730 17.25 -37.11 48.44
#